data_AF-A0A3M7NN11-F1
#
_entry.id   AF-A0A3M7NN11-F1
#
_cell.length_a   1.000
_cell.length_b   1.000
_cell.length_c   1.000
_cell.angle_alpha   90.00
_cell.angle_beta   90.00
_cell.angle_gamma   90.00
#
_symmetry.space_group_name_H-M   'P 1'
#
loop_
_entity.id
_entity.type
_entity.pdbx_description
1 polymer ?
#
loop_
_entity_poly.entity_id
_entity_poly.type
_entity_poly.pdbx_seq_one_letter_code
_entity_poly.pdbx_strand_id
1 'polypeptide(L)'
;MEVVTADGVYRVINETSYPELFWAMRGGGGYAYAVMLSITVKAYPPLPTTLYLFSFNTTARSQTYWNMTATFHSHIPSLSENGGMGYYYIVPNDTTETNSSIAGKLSGIFLFPEKTVAAANAIMDPIVHQLEGPFQSQKDEVGVSTSVVPLADFTTFWATNQPEVVGIDERLGSYLLSNESLLGNITTLAKTLEFVTPPDQYTLGTVVAGPGVRNARIPGGSNAVLPAWRRTYVHMVLPRIWPHLNATAKESLTTVLRDVHIPALKALESHSGAYVNEADPTNPTWKDDYWGGSQHYERLLAVKHKWDPQGVFWCKPCVGYDEWVMNPATDEVGQDGTQLWSLNIDFVTVTTRVPGPGETLTAKSLHVNAGGKGANQAVACGKASFISRDEQDIDIDMVGATGEGDPYYASLMKPSLEKSGVNCGLIRQVKDSHTGTATILVEDGGENRILVVPGANHDAMRDAKLLQHLATRQRQPTVLVMQAEIPRQTVLDLLVLFSSTYTRIVFNPAPVYPEGIPLAALRHIDFLVVNETECVMLGREVSNTLSREEISKRDLSDAELVALSQDFHNKANIEHVIVTLGSKGVFFHSRGHKAEIVCGLKVDKVIDTTAAGDTFVGYFATSLARHIAHHGSYNDFDLKVALTRANAAAALCVRRSGAIPSIPFSYEIQTS
;
A
#
# COMPACT_ATOMS: atom_id res chain seq x y z
N MET A 1 22.92 -11.41 24.63
CA MET A 1 21.53 -11.40 24.11
C MET A 1 21.26 -12.78 23.54
N GLU A 2 20.04 -13.28 23.71
CA GLU A 2 19.57 -14.51 23.09
C GLU A 2 18.66 -14.14 21.93
N VAL A 3 18.95 -14.65 20.74
CA VAL A 3 18.28 -14.24 19.49
C VAL A 3 18.00 -15.42 18.58
N VAL A 4 17.03 -15.29 17.70
CA VAL A 4 16.80 -16.18 16.55
C VAL A 4 17.05 -15.39 15.28
N THR A 5 18.02 -15.82 14.46
CA THR A 5 18.32 -15.10 13.20
C THR A 5 17.46 -15.59 12.04
N ALA A 6 17.63 -15.01 10.85
CA ALA A 6 16.77 -15.22 9.69
C ALA A 6 16.73 -16.68 9.21
N ASP A 7 17.76 -17.47 9.50
CA ASP A 7 17.83 -18.91 9.25
C ASP A 7 17.07 -19.78 10.26
N GLY A 8 16.35 -19.17 11.21
CA GLY A 8 15.57 -19.86 12.24
C GLY A 8 16.41 -20.45 13.39
N VAL A 9 17.71 -20.15 13.46
CA VAL A 9 18.61 -20.74 14.46
C VAL A 9 18.79 -19.82 15.69
N TYR A 10 18.60 -20.41 16.88
CA TYR A 10 18.88 -19.78 18.17
C TYR A 10 20.38 -19.53 18.36
N ARG A 11 20.73 -18.33 18.83
CA ARG A 11 22.11 -17.90 19.10
C ARG A 11 22.21 -17.06 20.37
N VAL A 12 23.32 -17.24 21.09
CA VAL A 12 23.74 -16.33 22.16
C VAL A 12 24.82 -15.42 21.61
N ILE A 13 24.50 -14.13 21.49
CA ILE A 13 25.38 -13.10 20.94
C ILE A 13 25.91 -12.17 22.05
N ASN A 14 27.19 -11.83 21.99
CA ASN A 14 27.91 -10.94 22.92
C ASN A 14 29.22 -10.44 22.27
N GLU A 15 30.08 -9.76 23.04
CA GLU A 15 31.35 -9.18 22.56
C GLU A 15 32.35 -10.22 22.02
N THR A 16 32.21 -11.49 22.41
CA THR A 16 33.10 -12.59 22.00
C THR A 16 32.42 -13.58 21.05
N SER A 17 31.09 -13.67 21.11
CA SER A 17 30.26 -14.58 20.32
C SER A 17 29.41 -13.77 19.35
N TYR A 18 29.73 -13.85 18.05
CA TYR A 18 29.10 -13.07 16.99
C TYR A 18 29.18 -11.54 17.22
N PRO A 19 30.38 -10.97 17.41
CA PRO A 19 30.56 -9.57 17.82
C PRO A 19 29.94 -8.55 16.86
N GLU A 20 29.97 -8.80 15.54
CA GLU A 20 29.37 -7.90 14.56
C GLU A 20 27.83 -7.85 14.64
N LEU A 21 27.18 -9.01 14.85
CA LEU A 21 25.73 -9.07 15.04
C LEU A 21 25.33 -8.39 16.36
N PHE A 22 26.10 -8.66 17.42
CA PHE A 22 25.90 -8.02 18.73
C PHE A 22 26.15 -6.49 18.69
N TRP A 23 27.08 -6.03 17.87
CA TRP A 23 27.30 -4.61 17.62
C TRP A 23 26.08 -3.98 16.92
N ALA A 24 25.63 -4.57 15.81
CA ALA A 24 24.51 -4.05 15.01
C ALA A 24 23.19 -3.99 15.79
N MET A 25 22.88 -5.03 16.57
CA MET A 25 21.68 -5.07 17.40
C MET A 25 21.68 -4.05 18.55
N ARG A 26 22.83 -3.48 18.91
CA ARG A 26 22.96 -2.42 19.92
C ARG A 26 22.94 -1.03 19.27
N GLY A 27 21.77 -0.59 18.84
CA GLY A 27 21.53 0.79 18.38
C GLY A 27 21.39 0.97 16.87
N GLY A 28 21.64 -0.06 16.06
CA GLY A 28 21.46 -0.05 14.61
C GLY A 28 20.05 -0.44 14.14
N GLY A 29 19.07 -0.44 15.04
CA GLY A 29 17.73 -1.00 14.81
C GLY A 29 17.73 -2.53 14.92
N GLY A 30 17.89 -3.07 16.14
CA GLY A 30 18.09 -4.51 16.36
C GLY A 30 17.00 -5.42 15.79
N TYR A 31 15.78 -4.90 15.63
CA TYR A 31 14.66 -5.56 14.97
C TYR A 31 14.93 -5.93 13.50
N ALA A 32 15.91 -5.28 12.85
CA ALA A 32 16.26 -5.52 11.45
C ALA A 32 17.24 -6.69 11.22
N TYR A 33 17.67 -7.40 12.26
CA TYR A 33 18.73 -8.42 12.19
C TYR A 33 18.35 -9.79 12.77
N ALA A 34 17.56 -9.82 13.84
CA ALA A 34 17.16 -11.05 14.51
C ALA A 34 15.97 -10.79 15.46
N VAL A 35 15.20 -11.84 15.76
CA VAL A 35 14.20 -11.81 16.84
C VAL A 35 14.94 -11.92 18.17
N MET A 36 14.82 -10.90 19.02
CA MET A 36 15.41 -10.90 20.36
C MET A 36 14.48 -11.63 21.35
N LEU A 37 14.96 -12.73 21.93
CA LEU A 37 14.23 -13.51 22.93
C LEU A 37 14.48 -12.99 24.34
N SER A 38 15.73 -12.66 24.64
CA SER A 38 16.10 -12.13 25.95
C SER A 38 17.36 -11.26 25.88
N ILE A 39 17.44 -10.32 26.81
CA ILE A 39 18.60 -9.48 27.04
C ILE A 39 18.96 -9.49 28.52
N THR A 40 20.25 -9.63 28.80
CA THR A 40 20.79 -9.41 30.14
C THR A 40 21.31 -7.98 30.20
N VAL A 41 20.73 -7.17 31.07
CA VAL A 41 21.16 -5.80 31.34
C VAL A 41 21.71 -5.70 32.75
N LYS A 42 22.67 -4.80 32.95
CA LYS A 42 23.15 -4.48 34.29
C LYS A 42 22.17 -3.52 34.95
N ALA A 43 21.49 -3.99 35.98
CA ALA A 43 20.63 -3.16 36.82
C ALA A 43 21.47 -2.35 37.82
N TYR A 44 21.01 -1.14 38.13
CA TYR A 44 21.55 -0.29 39.18
C TYR A 44 20.47 -0.06 40.26
N PRO A 45 20.85 0.17 41.53
CA PRO A 45 19.89 0.53 42.56
C PRO A 45 19.06 1.77 42.17
N PRO A 46 17.79 1.86 42.60
CA PRO A 46 16.99 3.06 42.44
C PRO A 46 17.71 4.27 43.06
N LEU A 47 17.67 5.40 42.35
CA LEU A 47 18.28 6.64 42.81
C LEU A 47 17.18 7.58 43.34
N PRO A 48 17.37 8.19 44.53
CA PRO A 48 16.53 9.31 44.93
C PRO A 48 16.66 10.42 43.88
N THR A 49 15.55 11.06 43.55
CA THR A 49 15.51 12.06 42.46
C THR A 49 14.65 13.24 42.86
N THR A 50 14.93 14.41 42.31
CA THR A 50 14.05 15.58 42.46
C THR A 50 13.34 15.83 41.13
N LEU A 51 12.01 15.91 41.19
CA LEU A 51 11.16 16.35 40.08
C LEU A 51 11.02 17.87 40.13
N TYR A 52 11.22 18.51 38.99
CA TYR A 52 11.06 19.95 38.78
C TYR A 52 10.05 20.15 37.65
N LEU A 53 8.86 20.62 38.00
CA LEU A 53 7.83 21.02 37.04
C LEU A 53 7.93 22.52 36.80
N PHE A 54 7.77 22.95 35.55
CA PHE A 54 7.80 24.37 35.20
C PHE A 54 6.81 24.72 34.09
N SER A 55 6.39 25.98 34.07
CA SER A 55 5.62 26.60 33.01
C SER A 55 6.01 28.06 32.89
N PHE A 56 6.38 28.48 31.69
CA PHE A 56 6.64 29.86 31.30
C PHE A 56 5.59 30.27 30.27
N ASN A 57 4.78 31.26 30.61
CA ASN A 57 3.60 31.64 29.82
C ASN A 57 3.68 33.11 29.42
N THR A 58 3.25 33.45 28.21
CA THR A 58 3.21 34.83 27.70
C THR A 58 2.20 34.93 26.54
N THR A 59 2.07 36.08 25.87
CA THR A 59 1.11 36.24 24.78
C THR A 59 1.38 35.25 23.65
N ALA A 60 0.33 34.61 23.13
CA ALA A 60 0.43 33.63 22.07
C ALA A 60 1.23 34.17 20.87
N ARG A 61 2.27 33.42 20.47
CA ARG A 61 3.12 33.70 19.28
C ARG A 61 3.77 35.07 19.25
N SER A 62 3.90 35.74 20.38
CA SER A 62 4.61 37.02 20.42
C SER A 62 6.10 36.85 20.15
N GLN A 63 6.77 37.95 19.82
CA GLN A 63 8.23 37.94 19.72
C GLN A 63 8.88 37.57 21.07
N THR A 64 8.25 37.96 22.19
CA THR A 64 8.67 37.58 23.55
C THR A 64 8.64 36.07 23.72
N TYR A 65 7.55 35.40 23.31
CA TYR A 65 7.42 33.94 23.39
C TYR A 65 8.56 33.21 22.69
N TRP A 66 8.87 33.58 21.45
CA TRP A 66 9.93 32.91 20.67
C TRP A 66 11.33 33.24 21.15
N ASN A 67 11.56 34.47 21.61
CA ASN A 67 12.84 34.86 22.22
C ASN A 67 13.07 34.07 23.53
N MET A 68 12.05 34.02 24.41
CA MET A 68 12.07 33.24 25.64
C MET A 68 12.34 31.76 25.35
N THR A 69 11.65 31.19 24.36
CA THR A 69 11.83 29.79 23.97
C THR A 69 13.26 29.53 23.49
N ALA A 70 13.83 30.38 22.64
CA ALA A 70 15.21 30.23 22.18
C ALA A 70 16.24 30.42 23.31
N THR A 71 16.01 31.38 24.21
CA THR A 71 16.84 31.57 25.41
C THR A 71 16.84 30.32 26.28
N PHE A 72 15.67 29.73 26.54
CA PHE A 72 15.56 28.46 27.26
C PHE A 72 16.40 27.36 26.60
N HIS A 73 16.30 27.21 25.26
CA HIS A 73 17.07 26.21 24.52
C HIS A 73 18.59 26.42 24.64
N SER A 74 19.06 27.67 24.70
CA SER A 74 20.48 27.97 24.90
C SER A 74 21.02 27.53 26.28
N HIS A 75 20.14 27.34 27.28
CA HIS A 75 20.54 26.83 28.60
C HIS A 75 20.53 25.30 28.71
N ILE A 76 19.91 24.60 27.76
CA ILE A 76 19.77 23.13 27.83
C ILE A 76 21.13 22.42 27.92
N PRO A 77 22.20 22.84 27.22
CA PRO A 77 23.51 22.24 27.42
C PRO A 77 23.98 22.28 28.87
N SER A 78 23.90 23.44 29.51
CA SER A 78 24.25 23.60 30.93
C SER A 78 23.36 22.76 31.85
N LEU A 79 22.06 22.73 31.58
CA LEU A 79 21.09 21.90 32.32
C LEU A 79 21.47 20.41 32.26
N SER A 80 21.76 19.91 31.06
CA SER A 80 22.13 18.52 30.81
C SER A 80 23.47 18.15 31.47
N GLU A 81 24.47 19.05 31.42
CA GLU A 81 25.77 18.87 32.09
C GLU A 81 25.63 18.81 33.63
N ASN A 82 24.61 19.46 34.19
CA ASN A 82 24.30 19.40 35.62
C ASN A 82 23.36 18.24 36.01
N GLY A 83 23.08 17.32 35.09
CA GLY A 83 22.32 16.09 35.34
C GLY A 83 20.80 16.24 35.19
N GLY A 84 20.32 17.38 34.67
CA GLY A 84 18.92 17.55 34.32
C GLY A 84 18.53 16.70 33.10
N MET A 85 17.43 15.97 33.21
CA MET A 85 16.86 15.17 32.13
C MET A 85 15.33 15.20 32.18
N GLY A 86 14.66 15.06 31.05
CA GLY A 86 13.20 15.12 30.99
C GLY A 86 12.73 15.71 29.66
N TYR A 87 11.52 16.23 29.65
CA TYR A 87 10.88 16.71 28.43
C TYR A 87 10.05 17.98 28.68
N TYR A 88 9.83 18.74 27.62
CA TYR A 88 9.06 19.98 27.64
C TYR A 88 8.31 20.20 26.33
N TYR A 89 7.22 20.94 26.41
CA TYR A 89 6.35 21.30 25.30
C TYR A 89 6.48 22.79 24.99
N ILE A 90 6.57 23.09 23.70
CA ILE A 90 6.46 24.42 23.11
C ILE A 90 5.06 24.49 22.50
N VAL A 91 4.17 25.22 23.15
CA VAL A 91 2.77 25.42 22.74
C VAL A 91 2.59 26.89 22.37
N PRO A 92 2.67 27.25 21.08
CA PRO A 92 2.62 28.65 20.64
C PRO A 92 1.30 29.35 20.94
N ASN A 93 0.20 28.57 21.01
CA ASN A 93 -1.13 29.06 21.31
C ASN A 93 -1.99 27.93 21.91
N ASP A 94 -2.13 27.93 23.24
CA ASP A 94 -3.04 27.07 23.97
C ASP A 94 -4.48 27.57 23.78
N THR A 95 -5.23 26.88 22.93
CA THR A 95 -6.62 27.25 22.59
C THR A 95 -7.60 27.02 23.73
N THR A 96 -7.17 26.35 24.81
CA THR A 96 -7.98 26.16 26.02
C THR A 96 -7.85 27.33 26.99
N GLU A 97 -6.81 28.17 26.83
CA GLU A 97 -6.57 29.33 27.65
C GLU A 97 -7.40 30.53 27.16
N THR A 98 -8.26 31.05 28.05
CA THR A 98 -9.13 32.20 27.74
C THR A 98 -8.39 33.53 27.86
N ASN A 99 -7.32 33.58 28.64
CA ASN A 99 -6.48 34.75 28.77
C ASN A 99 -5.38 34.77 27.69
N SER A 100 -5.60 35.56 26.64
CA SER A 100 -4.68 35.66 25.51
C SER A 100 -3.25 36.11 25.88
N SER A 101 -3.06 36.75 27.04
CA SER A 101 -1.74 37.21 27.50
C SER A 101 -0.86 36.09 28.08
N ILE A 102 -1.38 34.88 28.22
CA ILE A 102 -0.65 33.70 28.74
C ILE A 102 -0.89 32.44 27.90
N ALA A 103 -1.49 32.59 26.71
CA ALA A 103 -1.82 31.46 25.84
C ALA A 103 -0.59 30.85 25.14
N GLY A 104 0.54 31.55 25.02
CA GLY A 104 1.81 30.95 24.59
C GLY A 104 2.49 30.29 25.80
N LYS A 105 2.77 28.99 25.74
CA LYS A 105 3.24 28.19 26.89
C LYS A 105 4.45 27.33 26.55
N LEU A 106 5.52 27.50 27.33
CA LEU A 106 6.67 26.61 27.40
C LEU A 106 6.66 25.90 28.75
N SER A 107 6.36 24.61 28.78
CA SER A 107 6.17 23.89 30.05
C SER A 107 6.71 22.47 29.99
N GLY A 108 7.14 21.93 31.12
CA GLY A 108 7.74 20.60 31.13
C GLY A 108 8.08 20.09 32.51
N ILE A 109 8.75 18.95 32.50
CA ILE A 109 9.26 18.29 33.69
C ILE A 109 10.73 17.93 33.51
N PHE A 110 11.50 18.16 34.55
CA PHE A 110 12.87 17.70 34.67
C PHE A 110 13.06 16.87 35.93
N LEU A 111 13.88 15.84 35.79
CA LEU A 111 14.35 14.98 36.86
C LEU A 111 15.82 15.28 37.10
N PHE A 112 16.18 15.31 38.37
CA PHE A 112 17.54 15.50 38.85
C PHE A 112 17.90 14.36 39.80
N PRO A 113 18.40 13.23 39.27
CA PRO A 113 18.86 12.12 40.10
C PRO A 113 19.95 12.56 41.08
N GLU A 114 19.86 12.07 42.32
CA GLU A 114 20.78 12.35 43.43
C GLU A 114 20.94 13.83 43.80
N LYS A 115 20.02 14.69 43.34
CA LYS A 115 19.96 16.10 43.75
C LYS A 115 18.87 16.31 44.78
N THR A 116 19.15 17.19 45.75
CA THR A 116 18.14 17.74 46.66
C THR A 116 17.32 18.82 45.95
N VAL A 117 16.18 19.19 46.54
CA VAL A 117 15.36 20.33 46.08
C VAL A 117 16.20 21.60 45.94
N ALA A 118 17.05 21.91 46.93
CA ALA A 118 17.91 23.09 46.89
C ALA A 118 18.94 23.04 45.75
N ALA A 119 19.51 21.86 45.46
CA ALA A 119 20.44 21.69 44.35
C ALA A 119 19.74 21.78 42.98
N ALA A 120 18.53 21.24 42.85
CA ALA A 120 17.73 21.38 41.63
C ALA A 120 17.35 22.84 41.37
N ASN A 121 16.91 23.58 42.41
CA ASN A 121 16.66 25.02 42.31
C ASN A 121 17.92 25.78 41.91
N ALA A 122 19.07 25.52 42.53
CA ALA A 122 20.32 26.20 42.17
C ALA A 122 20.73 26.03 40.68
N ILE A 123 20.28 24.94 40.03
CA ILE A 123 20.50 24.71 38.59
C ILE A 123 19.47 25.47 37.74
N MET A 124 18.19 25.47 38.14
CA MET A 124 17.09 26.06 37.37
C MET A 124 16.90 27.56 37.59
N ASP A 125 17.20 28.08 38.79
CA ASP A 125 16.98 29.48 39.16
C ASP A 125 17.66 30.46 38.19
N PRO A 126 18.92 30.26 37.75
CA PRO A 126 19.54 31.13 36.76
C PRO A 126 18.78 31.17 35.43
N ILE A 127 18.22 30.02 35.01
CA ILE A 127 17.42 29.90 33.80
C ILE A 127 16.11 30.69 33.99
N VAL A 128 15.41 30.45 35.10
CA VAL A 128 14.16 31.17 35.44
C VAL A 128 14.38 32.68 35.48
N HIS A 129 15.42 33.15 36.17
CA HIS A 129 15.73 34.57 36.29
C HIS A 129 16.03 35.22 34.93
N GLN A 130 16.70 34.51 34.02
CA GLN A 130 17.01 35.00 32.69
C GLN A 130 15.79 34.99 31.75
N LEU A 131 14.79 34.14 32.01
CA LEU A 131 13.53 34.12 31.27
C LEU A 131 12.51 35.15 31.80
N GLU A 132 12.61 35.54 33.08
CA GLU A 132 11.76 36.58 33.67
C GLU A 132 12.32 37.99 33.42
N GLY A 133 13.59 38.21 33.77
CA GLY A 133 14.19 39.55 33.91
C GLY A 133 14.14 40.44 32.67
N PRO A 134 14.50 39.96 31.46
CA PRO A 134 14.51 40.76 30.23
C PRO A 134 13.11 41.17 29.72
N PHE A 135 12.04 40.52 30.18
CA PHE A 135 10.69 40.70 29.65
C PHE A 135 9.73 41.39 30.62
N GLN A 136 10.08 41.49 31.91
CA GLN A 136 9.33 42.24 32.93
C GLN A 136 9.15 43.75 32.64
N SER A 137 9.88 44.31 31.66
CA SER A 137 9.73 45.72 31.24
C SER A 137 9.06 45.89 29.87
N GLN A 138 8.63 44.80 29.24
CA GLN A 138 7.93 44.82 27.95
C GLN A 138 6.42 44.79 28.15
N LYS A 139 5.64 45.19 27.13
CA LYS A 139 4.15 45.09 27.15
C LYS A 139 3.63 43.65 27.26
N ASP A 140 4.52 42.67 27.14
CA ASP A 140 4.22 41.25 27.11
C ASP A 140 5.07 40.53 28.16
N GLU A 141 4.52 40.41 29.37
CA GLU A 141 5.19 39.83 30.53
C GLU A 141 5.29 38.30 30.41
N VAL A 142 6.29 37.72 31.07
CA VAL A 142 6.47 36.27 31.18
C VAL A 142 6.00 35.84 32.57
N GLY A 143 4.89 35.10 32.62
CA GLY A 143 4.40 34.44 33.83
C GLY A 143 5.15 33.14 34.09
N VAL A 144 5.53 32.90 35.33
CA VAL A 144 6.31 31.72 35.73
C VAL A 144 5.61 30.95 36.83
N SER A 145 5.56 29.63 36.65
CA SER A 145 5.08 28.69 37.66
C SER A 145 6.05 27.52 37.74
N THR A 146 6.53 27.22 38.96
CA THR A 146 7.44 26.10 39.21
C THR A 146 6.97 25.31 40.42
N SER A 147 7.23 24.00 40.41
CA SER A 147 6.97 23.10 41.53
C SER A 147 8.07 22.06 41.62
N VAL A 148 8.61 21.86 42.82
CA VAL A 148 9.80 21.04 43.02
C VAL A 148 9.54 20.03 44.12
N VAL A 149 9.59 18.75 43.76
CA VAL A 149 9.14 17.65 44.60
C VAL A 149 10.24 16.60 44.72
N PRO A 150 10.71 16.27 45.94
CA PRO A 150 11.62 15.16 46.13
C PRO A 150 10.88 13.83 45.95
N LEU A 151 11.53 12.88 45.29
CA LEU A 151 11.01 11.54 45.03
C LEU A 151 11.99 10.49 45.55
N ALA A 152 11.44 9.41 46.12
CA ALA A 152 12.23 8.28 46.59
C ALA A 152 12.98 7.59 45.43
N ASP A 153 12.31 7.47 44.29
CA ASP A 153 12.88 7.02 43.02
C ASP A 153 11.92 7.38 41.86
N PHE A 154 12.41 7.24 40.63
CA PHE A 154 11.64 7.54 39.42
C PHE A 154 10.39 6.66 39.25
N THR A 155 10.45 5.38 39.65
CA THR A 155 9.34 4.43 39.52
C THR A 155 8.12 4.87 40.31
N THR A 156 8.35 5.47 41.48
CA THR A 156 7.26 6.02 42.32
C THR A 156 6.48 7.11 41.58
N PHE A 157 7.17 8.02 40.88
CA PHE A 157 6.53 9.02 40.04
C PHE A 157 5.85 8.39 38.82
N TRP A 158 6.54 7.49 38.14
CA TRP A 158 6.02 6.80 36.96
C TRP A 158 4.69 6.08 37.25
N ALA A 159 4.58 5.42 38.41
CA ALA A 159 3.36 4.71 38.82
C ALA A 159 2.15 5.65 39.01
N THR A 160 2.37 6.94 39.27
CA THR A 160 1.29 7.94 39.37
C THR A 160 0.88 8.52 38.02
N ASN A 161 1.66 8.30 36.98
CA ASN A 161 1.44 8.86 35.64
C ASN A 161 0.77 7.86 34.67
N GLN A 162 -0.03 6.93 35.19
CA GLN A 162 -0.67 5.85 34.44
C GLN A 162 -2.18 5.80 34.70
N PRO A 163 -3.02 5.38 33.72
CA PRO A 163 -2.65 4.97 32.37
C PRO A 163 -2.34 6.16 31.45
N GLU A 164 -1.38 5.99 30.55
CA GLU A 164 -1.16 6.93 29.46
C GLU A 164 -2.27 6.84 28.40
N VAL A 165 -2.59 7.96 27.78
CA VAL A 165 -3.51 8.00 26.64
C VAL A 165 -2.80 7.42 25.42
N VAL A 166 -3.41 6.41 24.79
CA VAL A 166 -2.91 5.79 23.56
C VAL A 166 -3.85 6.12 22.39
N GLY A 167 -3.33 6.08 21.15
CA GLY A 167 -4.14 6.18 19.93
C GLY A 167 -4.38 7.59 19.39
N ILE A 168 -3.41 8.50 19.51
CA ILE A 168 -3.47 9.82 18.87
C ILE A 168 -3.08 9.68 17.39
N ASP A 169 -3.93 10.20 16.49
CA ASP A 169 -3.64 10.28 15.06
C ASP A 169 -2.62 11.40 14.79
N GLU A 170 -1.33 11.05 14.81
CA GLU A 170 -0.26 12.00 14.56
C GLU A 170 0.83 11.47 13.62
N ARG A 171 1.58 12.40 13.02
CA ARG A 171 2.86 12.12 12.35
C ARG A 171 3.97 12.80 13.12
N LEU A 172 5.01 12.04 13.45
CA LEU A 172 6.21 12.56 14.08
C LEU A 172 7.28 12.86 13.04
N GLY A 173 7.99 13.95 13.26
CA GLY A 173 9.28 14.24 12.63
C GLY A 173 10.21 14.72 13.73
N SER A 174 11.51 14.47 13.63
CA SER A 174 12.43 14.93 14.66
C SER A 174 13.82 15.22 14.13
N TYR A 175 14.60 15.93 14.96
CA TYR A 175 16.01 16.18 14.72
C TYR A 175 16.75 16.40 16.04
N LEU A 176 18.01 15.98 16.08
CA LEU A 176 18.88 16.08 17.24
C LEU A 176 19.67 17.40 17.15
N LEU A 177 19.64 18.19 18.23
CA LEU A 177 20.35 19.46 18.32
C LEU A 177 21.53 19.37 19.30
N SER A 178 22.70 19.79 18.84
CA SER A 178 23.91 19.88 19.67
C SER A 178 24.18 21.32 20.12
N ASN A 179 25.35 21.55 20.72
CA ASN A 179 25.82 22.90 21.03
C ASN A 179 25.88 23.81 19.80
N GLU A 180 26.15 23.28 18.61
CA GLU A 180 26.22 24.07 17.37
C GLU A 180 24.89 24.79 17.10
N SER A 181 23.80 24.02 17.18
CA SER A 181 22.44 24.55 17.02
C SER A 181 22.00 25.44 18.20
N LEU A 182 22.27 25.00 19.44
CA LEU A 182 21.70 25.61 20.65
C LEU A 182 22.45 26.87 21.13
N LEU A 183 23.76 26.93 20.89
CA LEU A 183 24.63 28.05 21.29
C LEU A 183 25.06 28.91 20.11
N GLY A 184 24.55 28.62 18.91
CA GLY A 184 24.76 29.41 17.70
C GLY A 184 24.02 30.76 17.74
N ASN A 185 23.50 31.19 16.59
CA ASN A 185 22.77 32.45 16.51
C ASN A 185 21.36 32.31 17.12
N ILE A 186 21.15 32.90 18.31
CA ILE A 186 19.88 32.82 19.04
C ILE A 186 18.68 33.37 18.25
N THR A 187 18.88 34.39 17.40
CA THR A 187 17.83 34.94 16.54
C THR A 187 17.44 33.95 15.44
N THR A 188 18.42 33.26 14.86
CA THR A 188 18.15 32.18 13.90
C THR A 188 17.43 31.03 14.59
N LEU A 189 17.87 30.63 15.79
CA LEU A 189 17.20 29.59 16.58
C LEU A 189 15.74 29.96 16.88
N ALA A 190 15.47 31.18 17.34
CA ALA A 190 14.11 31.66 17.60
C ALA A 190 13.22 31.61 16.35
N LYS A 191 13.72 32.12 15.22
CA LYS A 191 12.99 32.09 13.94
C LYS A 191 12.74 30.67 13.45
N THR A 192 13.71 29.76 13.60
CA THR A 192 13.52 28.36 13.22
C THR A 192 12.49 27.70 14.11
N LEU A 193 12.56 27.87 15.44
CA LEU A 193 11.59 27.30 16.38
C LEU A 193 10.17 27.81 16.11
N GLU A 194 10.02 29.10 15.81
CA GLU A 194 8.78 29.71 15.36
C GLU A 194 8.26 29.08 14.07
N PHE A 195 9.14 28.99 13.07
CA PHE A 195 8.79 28.48 11.75
C PHE A 195 8.35 27.01 11.78
N VAL A 196 9.00 26.19 12.61
CA VAL A 196 8.70 24.75 12.70
C VAL A 196 7.58 24.41 13.70
N THR A 197 6.98 25.40 14.36
CA THR A 197 5.90 25.18 15.33
C THR A 197 4.69 26.06 15.00
N PRO A 198 3.85 25.64 14.03
CA PRO A 198 2.63 26.35 13.64
C PRO A 198 1.66 26.62 14.81
N PRO A 199 0.80 27.65 14.73
CA PRO A 199 -0.13 28.05 15.81
C PRO A 199 -1.01 26.94 16.37
N ASP A 200 -1.40 25.98 15.54
CA ASP A 200 -2.32 24.88 15.85
C ASP A 200 -1.59 23.58 16.22
N GLN A 201 -0.26 23.62 16.35
CA GLN A 201 0.60 22.49 16.61
C GLN A 201 1.49 22.77 17.82
N TYR A 202 2.12 21.73 18.36
CA TYR A 202 3.14 21.86 19.40
C TYR A 202 4.43 21.17 18.99
N THR A 203 5.47 21.44 19.76
CA THR A 203 6.79 20.80 19.62
C THR A 203 7.19 20.23 20.98
N LEU A 204 7.75 19.02 20.98
CA LEU A 204 8.25 18.33 22.16
C LEU A 204 9.78 18.36 22.12
N GLY A 205 10.42 18.87 23.17
CA GLY A 205 11.85 18.77 23.35
C GLY A 205 12.19 17.79 24.47
N THR A 206 13.08 16.84 24.19
CA THR A 206 13.58 15.88 25.18
C THR A 206 15.05 16.15 25.44
N VAL A 207 15.39 16.42 26.71
CA VAL A 207 16.77 16.62 27.12
C VAL A 207 17.46 15.28 27.22
N VAL A 208 18.44 15.06 26.35
CA VAL A 208 19.21 13.81 26.29
C VAL A 208 19.97 13.62 27.60
N ALA A 209 19.92 12.40 28.14
CA ALA A 209 20.31 11.99 29.51
C ALA A 209 21.80 12.19 29.89
N GLY A 210 22.26 13.43 29.82
CA GLY A 210 23.53 13.91 30.36
C GLY A 210 24.80 13.31 29.75
N PRO A 211 25.94 13.52 30.43
CA PRO A 211 27.24 13.02 30.02
C PRO A 211 27.30 11.49 29.90
N GLY A 212 26.38 10.74 30.52
CA GLY A 212 26.31 9.28 30.41
C GLY A 212 26.07 8.79 28.98
N VAL A 213 25.34 9.57 28.17
CA VAL A 213 25.16 9.29 26.74
C VAL A 213 26.37 9.79 25.94
N ARG A 214 26.86 11.01 26.21
CA ARG A 214 27.95 11.62 25.44
C ARG A 214 29.31 10.95 25.65
N ASN A 215 29.60 10.54 26.88
CA ASN A 215 30.89 9.97 27.33
C ASN A 215 30.79 8.46 27.63
N ALA A 216 29.82 7.77 27.05
CA ALA A 216 29.59 6.35 27.32
C ALA A 216 30.84 5.51 27.00
N ARG A 217 31.29 4.71 27.97
CA ARG A 217 32.34 3.70 27.77
C ARG A 217 31.68 2.36 27.47
N ILE A 218 31.78 1.92 26.22
CA ILE A 218 31.04 0.76 25.72
C ILE A 218 31.93 -0.49 25.83
N PRO A 219 31.52 -1.53 26.56
CA PRO A 219 32.19 -2.83 26.52
C PRO A 219 32.28 -3.36 25.08
N GLY A 220 33.46 -3.84 24.68
CA GLY A 220 33.76 -4.23 23.30
C GLY A 220 34.10 -3.06 22.36
N GLY A 221 34.23 -1.83 22.89
CA GLY A 221 34.77 -0.67 22.18
C GLY A 221 33.75 0.22 21.48
N SER A 222 32.67 -0.34 20.91
CA SER A 222 31.62 0.45 20.24
C SER A 222 30.26 -0.25 20.23
N ASN A 223 29.22 0.51 19.87
CA ASN A 223 27.90 0.02 19.50
C ASN A 223 27.41 0.73 18.23
N ALA A 224 26.26 0.31 17.70
CA ALA A 224 25.69 0.80 16.45
C ALA A 224 24.73 1.99 16.62
N VAL A 225 24.70 2.63 17.80
CA VAL A 225 23.88 3.84 18.00
C VAL A 225 24.34 4.93 17.03
N LEU A 226 23.39 5.61 16.38
CA LEU A 226 23.65 6.79 15.54
C LEU A 226 24.67 7.73 16.22
N PRO A 227 25.83 8.00 15.61
CA PRO A 227 26.91 8.74 16.28
C PRO A 227 26.53 10.15 16.76
N ALA A 228 25.53 10.79 16.14
CA ALA A 228 25.04 12.12 16.52
C ALA A 228 24.62 12.20 18.00
N TRP A 229 24.06 11.11 18.56
CA TRP A 229 23.68 11.03 19.98
C TRP A 229 24.83 11.37 20.94
N ARG A 230 26.08 11.16 20.54
CA ARG A 230 27.25 11.46 21.39
C ARG A 230 27.52 12.96 21.54
N ARG A 231 26.86 13.81 20.75
CA ARG A 231 26.99 15.28 20.82
C ARG A 231 25.67 16.01 21.11
N THR A 232 24.56 15.29 21.07
CA THR A 232 23.22 15.86 21.25
C THR A 232 22.94 16.27 22.70
N TYR A 233 22.21 17.37 22.85
CA TYR A 233 21.62 17.81 24.12
C TYR A 233 20.10 17.77 24.09
N VAL A 234 19.50 18.02 22.91
CA VAL A 234 18.04 18.02 22.74
C VAL A 234 17.66 17.15 21.57
N HIS A 235 16.68 16.28 21.78
CA HIS A 235 15.93 15.65 20.71
C HIS A 235 14.63 16.43 20.51
N MET A 236 14.54 17.13 19.39
CA MET A 236 13.38 17.95 19.03
C MET A 236 12.41 17.13 18.20
N VAL A 237 11.22 16.88 18.71
CA VAL A 237 10.13 16.16 18.06
C VAL A 237 9.04 17.15 17.67
N LEU A 238 8.55 17.03 16.43
CA LEU A 238 7.56 17.86 15.79
C LEU A 238 6.30 17.04 15.48
N PRO A 239 5.40 16.82 16.45
CA PRO A 239 4.12 16.19 16.18
C PRO A 239 3.27 17.02 15.22
N ARG A 240 2.60 16.35 14.30
CA ARG A 240 1.53 16.94 13.48
C ARG A 240 0.25 16.19 13.70
N ILE A 241 -0.74 16.91 14.19
CA ILE A 241 -2.09 16.41 14.46
C ILE A 241 -3.05 17.06 13.47
N TRP A 242 -4.01 16.28 13.00
CA TRP A 242 -5.08 16.72 12.11
C TRP A 242 -6.43 16.22 12.61
N PRO A 243 -7.56 16.82 12.18
CA PRO A 243 -8.88 16.28 12.49
C PRO A 243 -9.03 14.84 11.97
N HIS A 244 -9.63 13.96 12.78
CA HIS A 244 -9.85 12.57 12.40
C HIS A 244 -10.55 12.44 11.04
N LEU A 245 -10.17 11.41 10.28
CA LEU A 245 -10.70 11.11 8.94
C LEU A 245 -10.49 12.23 7.89
N ASN A 246 -9.63 13.21 8.15
CA ASN A 246 -9.28 14.25 7.18
C ASN A 246 -7.98 13.91 6.42
N ALA A 247 -8.11 13.11 5.36
CA ALA A 247 -6.96 12.65 4.56
C ALA A 247 -6.16 13.81 3.91
N THR A 248 -6.84 14.88 3.50
CA THR A 248 -6.21 16.05 2.88
C THR A 248 -5.35 16.83 3.88
N ALA A 249 -5.86 17.06 5.09
CA ALA A 249 -5.10 17.72 6.15
C ALA A 249 -3.89 16.88 6.57
N LYS A 250 -4.08 15.55 6.69
CA LYS A 250 -3.00 14.59 6.94
C LYS A 250 -1.91 14.70 5.88
N GLU A 251 -2.26 14.58 4.60
CA GLU A 251 -1.29 14.66 3.51
C GLU A 251 -0.54 16.00 3.49
N SER A 252 -1.27 17.11 3.65
CA SER A 252 -0.69 18.45 3.67
C SER A 252 0.29 18.64 4.83
N LEU A 253 -0.12 18.35 6.08
CA LEU A 253 0.71 18.56 7.27
C LEU A 253 1.93 17.64 7.29
N THR A 254 1.78 16.39 6.86
CA THR A 254 2.90 15.45 6.76
C THR A 254 3.89 15.83 5.67
N THR A 255 3.41 16.35 4.53
CA THR A 255 4.28 16.87 3.47
C THR A 255 5.05 18.10 3.95
N VAL A 256 4.40 19.07 4.60
CA VAL A 256 5.08 20.25 5.14
C VAL A 256 6.07 19.87 6.25
N LEU A 257 5.71 18.93 7.13
CA LEU A 257 6.64 18.40 8.13
C LEU A 257 7.92 17.85 7.49
N ARG A 258 7.78 16.94 6.52
CA ARG A 258 8.89 16.27 5.85
C ARG A 258 9.73 17.22 4.99
N ASP A 259 9.09 18.02 4.15
CA ASP A 259 9.75 18.73 3.07
C ASP A 259 10.11 20.18 3.45
N VAL A 260 9.61 20.69 4.58
CA VAL A 260 9.81 22.09 5.01
C VAL A 260 10.34 22.18 6.44
N HIS A 261 9.63 21.62 7.43
CA HIS A 261 10.00 21.83 8.84
C HIS A 261 11.25 21.05 9.27
N ILE A 262 11.37 19.78 8.91
CA ILE A 262 12.58 18.99 9.20
C ILE A 262 13.82 19.60 8.52
N PRO A 263 13.79 19.96 7.22
CA PRO A 263 14.89 20.70 6.59
C PRO A 263 15.26 22.01 7.28
N ALA A 264 14.30 22.73 7.86
CA ALA A 264 14.59 23.96 8.61
C ALA A 264 15.38 23.69 9.91
N LEU A 265 15.08 22.59 10.63
CA LEU A 265 15.91 22.15 11.76
C LEU A 265 17.30 21.70 11.30
N LYS A 266 17.38 20.97 10.17
CA LYS A 266 18.65 20.56 9.56
C LYS A 266 19.54 21.72 9.18
N ALA A 267 18.96 22.85 8.77
CA ALA A 267 19.70 24.05 8.43
C ALA A 267 20.41 24.68 9.65
N LEU A 268 20.00 24.35 10.88
CA LEU A 268 20.74 24.74 12.09
C LEU A 268 22.02 23.92 12.27
N GLU A 269 22.03 22.66 11.85
CA GLU A 269 23.17 21.75 11.96
C GLU A 269 23.07 20.58 10.97
N SER A 270 23.88 20.63 9.91
CA SER A 270 23.84 19.67 8.81
C SER A 270 24.42 18.29 9.14
N HIS A 271 25.22 18.18 10.22
CA HIS A 271 25.95 16.97 10.59
C HIS A 271 25.40 16.29 11.87
N SER A 272 24.07 16.20 11.96
CA SER A 272 23.36 15.58 13.08
C SER A 272 22.52 14.38 12.60
N GLY A 273 21.35 14.15 13.20
CA GLY A 273 20.43 13.09 12.78
C GLY A 273 19.16 13.08 13.63
N ALA A 274 18.44 11.96 13.67
CA ALA A 274 17.17 11.83 14.39
C ALA A 274 17.00 10.43 15.00
N TYR A 275 16.16 10.34 16.02
CA TYR A 275 15.75 9.06 16.58
C TYR A 275 14.72 8.40 15.68
N VAL A 276 15.05 7.24 15.10
CA VAL A 276 14.23 6.57 14.09
C VAL A 276 12.78 6.30 14.52
N ASN A 277 12.54 6.00 15.81
CA ASN A 277 11.18 5.72 16.31
C ASN A 277 10.31 6.97 16.50
N GLU A 278 10.90 8.16 16.46
CA GLU A 278 10.20 9.44 16.61
C GLU A 278 10.52 10.37 15.43
N ALA A 279 10.82 9.80 14.27
CA ALA A 279 11.15 10.53 13.04
C ALA A 279 10.17 10.20 11.91
N ASP A 280 10.18 11.02 10.85
CA ASP A 280 9.27 10.82 9.72
C ASP A 280 9.68 9.58 8.90
N PRO A 281 8.84 8.54 8.81
CA PRO A 281 9.22 7.28 8.15
C PRO A 281 9.34 7.40 6.61
N THR A 282 9.02 8.57 6.04
CA THR A 282 9.13 8.89 4.62
C THR A 282 10.25 9.88 4.31
N ASN A 283 11.11 10.19 5.29
CA ASN A 283 12.26 11.06 5.12
C ASN A 283 13.19 10.58 3.98
N PRO A 284 13.47 11.41 2.96
CA PRO A 284 14.29 11.01 1.81
C PRO A 284 15.77 10.79 2.16
N THR A 285 16.27 11.37 3.25
CA THR A 285 17.69 11.29 3.67
C THR A 285 17.88 10.39 4.90
N TRP A 286 16.95 9.46 5.11
CA TRP A 286 16.89 8.56 6.27
C TRP A 286 18.20 7.83 6.59
N LYS A 287 19.00 7.43 5.58
CA LYS A 287 20.26 6.69 5.77
C LYS A 287 21.26 7.51 6.58
N ASP A 288 21.37 8.79 6.21
CA ASP A 288 22.23 9.75 6.89
C ASP A 288 21.66 10.07 8.27
N ASP A 289 20.37 10.44 8.31
CA ASP A 289 19.75 10.99 9.51
C ASP A 289 19.59 9.97 10.64
N TYR A 290 19.27 8.71 10.33
CA TYR A 290 18.92 7.72 11.35
C TYR A 290 20.08 6.75 11.62
N TRP A 291 21.03 6.62 10.69
CA TRP A 291 22.12 5.66 10.80
C TRP A 291 23.52 6.24 10.55
N GLY A 292 23.68 7.54 10.34
CA GLY A 292 24.99 8.20 10.31
C GLY A 292 25.75 8.10 8.98
N GLY A 293 25.02 7.88 7.89
CA GLY A 293 25.50 7.98 6.51
C GLY A 293 26.44 6.87 6.06
N SER A 294 27.09 7.06 4.90
CA SER A 294 27.70 5.97 4.12
C SER A 294 28.63 5.05 4.92
N GLN A 295 29.55 5.53 5.76
CA GLN A 295 30.44 4.59 6.46
C GLN A 295 29.73 3.77 7.55
N HIS A 296 28.83 4.37 8.31
CA HIS A 296 28.17 3.70 9.43
C HIS A 296 26.99 2.84 8.95
N TYR A 297 26.19 3.38 8.01
CA TYR A 297 25.10 2.66 7.34
C TYR A 297 25.61 1.49 6.51
N GLU A 298 26.67 1.63 5.71
CA GLU A 298 27.18 0.53 4.89
C GLU A 298 27.74 -0.60 5.76
N ARG A 299 28.32 -0.30 6.93
CA ARG A 299 28.70 -1.34 7.89
C ARG A 299 27.47 -2.09 8.42
N LEU A 300 26.41 -1.37 8.77
CA LEU A 300 25.15 -1.97 9.22
C LEU A 300 24.53 -2.85 8.12
N LEU A 301 24.52 -2.35 6.89
CA LEU A 301 24.01 -3.07 5.72
C LEU A 301 24.83 -4.35 5.45
N ALA A 302 26.16 -4.28 5.52
CA ALA A 302 27.02 -5.45 5.36
C ALA A 302 26.76 -6.52 6.43
N VAL A 303 26.48 -6.12 7.67
CA VAL A 303 26.06 -7.06 8.73
C VAL A 303 24.69 -7.64 8.40
N LYS A 304 23.74 -6.84 7.89
CA LYS A 304 22.42 -7.32 7.48
C LYS A 304 22.54 -8.37 6.36
N HIS A 305 23.26 -8.09 5.27
CA HIS A 305 23.45 -9.05 4.17
C HIS A 305 24.07 -10.37 4.62
N LYS A 306 24.93 -10.33 5.63
CA LYS A 306 25.55 -11.54 6.20
C LYS A 306 24.57 -12.39 7.00
N TRP A 307 23.69 -11.77 7.78
CA TRP A 307 22.82 -12.47 8.75
C TRP A 307 21.37 -12.63 8.30
N ASP A 308 20.97 -11.86 7.29
CA ASP A 308 19.64 -11.82 6.70
C ASP A 308 19.74 -11.59 5.17
N PRO A 309 20.38 -12.52 4.41
CA PRO A 309 20.60 -12.36 2.97
C PRO A 309 19.29 -12.38 2.17
N GLN A 310 18.20 -12.90 2.75
CA GLN A 310 16.89 -12.98 2.11
C GLN A 310 15.96 -11.83 2.51
N GLY A 311 16.40 -10.91 3.38
CA GLY A 311 15.57 -9.77 3.79
C GLY A 311 14.35 -10.14 4.63
N VAL A 312 14.42 -11.22 5.43
CA VAL A 312 13.36 -11.68 6.32
C VAL A 312 12.94 -10.59 7.31
N PHE A 313 13.90 -9.85 7.86
CA PHE A 313 13.63 -8.76 8.81
C PHE A 313 13.53 -7.44 8.07
N TRP A 314 12.35 -7.16 7.50
CA TRP A 314 12.08 -5.96 6.73
C TRP A 314 11.09 -5.02 7.46
N CYS A 315 11.29 -3.70 7.30
CA CYS A 315 10.59 -2.63 8.03
C CYS A 315 10.82 -1.26 7.37
N LYS A 316 9.92 -0.29 7.56
CA LYS A 316 10.08 1.08 7.04
C LYS A 316 10.06 2.14 8.15
N PRO A 317 11.14 2.91 8.35
CA PRO A 317 12.47 2.76 7.78
C PRO A 317 13.31 1.77 8.62
N CYS A 318 14.11 0.93 7.97
CA CYS A 318 15.20 0.20 8.63
C CYS A 318 16.38 -0.06 7.71
N VAL A 319 17.48 -0.59 8.26
CA VAL A 319 18.68 -0.89 7.46
C VAL A 319 18.34 -1.85 6.34
N GLY A 320 18.73 -1.51 5.11
CA GLY A 320 18.45 -2.28 3.90
C GLY A 320 16.99 -2.21 3.44
N TYR A 321 16.16 -1.31 3.98
CA TYR A 321 14.75 -1.28 3.58
C TYR A 321 14.59 -0.97 2.08
N ASP A 322 15.46 -0.14 1.50
CA ASP A 322 15.36 0.33 0.11
C ASP A 322 15.89 -0.65 -0.93
N GLU A 323 16.51 -1.73 -0.49
CA GLU A 323 16.83 -2.88 -1.35
C GLU A 323 15.58 -3.68 -1.70
N TRP A 324 14.49 -3.43 -0.97
CA TRP A 324 13.18 -3.99 -1.17
C TRP A 324 12.21 -2.86 -1.46
N VAL A 325 11.52 -2.94 -2.58
CA VAL A 325 10.43 -2.00 -2.83
C VAL A 325 9.22 -2.51 -2.06
N MET A 326 8.87 -1.79 -0.98
CA MET A 326 7.51 -1.84 -0.43
C MET A 326 6.54 -1.54 -1.55
N ASN A 327 5.84 -2.57 -1.99
CA ASN A 327 4.62 -2.36 -2.74
C ASN A 327 3.62 -1.75 -1.74
N PRO A 328 3.15 -0.49 -1.90
CA PRO A 328 2.25 0.20 -0.95
C PRO A 328 0.87 -0.48 -0.75
N ALA A 329 0.74 -1.73 -1.18
CA ALA A 329 -0.44 -2.56 -1.17
C ALA A 329 -0.63 -3.41 0.11
N THR A 330 0.35 -3.53 1.02
CA THR A 330 0.38 -4.65 1.99
C THR A 330 0.66 -4.35 3.47
N ASP A 331 0.36 -3.16 4.01
CA ASP A 331 0.32 -2.99 5.49
C ASP A 331 -0.87 -3.72 6.17
N GLU A 332 -1.53 -4.68 5.49
CA GLU A 332 -2.53 -5.60 6.04
C GLU A 332 -2.38 -7.00 5.40
N VAL A 333 -2.78 -8.04 6.13
CA VAL A 333 -3.05 -9.39 5.59
C VAL A 333 -3.89 -9.21 4.31
N GLY A 334 -3.34 -9.62 3.17
CA GLY A 334 -3.97 -9.43 1.87
C GLY A 334 -5.41 -9.93 1.87
N GLN A 335 -6.32 -9.05 1.46
CA GLN A 335 -7.53 -9.48 0.77
C GLN A 335 -7.25 -9.28 -0.73
N ASP A 336 -7.30 -10.38 -1.47
CA ASP A 336 -6.72 -10.55 -2.80
C ASP A 336 -7.64 -10.03 -3.91
N GLY A 337 -7.20 -9.06 -4.70
CA GLY A 337 -8.01 -8.41 -5.73
C GLY A 337 -7.85 -8.96 -7.15
N THR A 338 -8.94 -9.23 -7.87
CA THR A 338 -8.97 -9.36 -9.35
C THR A 338 -9.58 -8.12 -10.01
N GLN A 339 -8.94 -7.54 -11.03
CA GLN A 339 -9.47 -6.37 -11.78
C GLN A 339 -9.98 -6.76 -13.18
N LEU A 340 -11.18 -6.29 -13.53
CA LEU A 340 -11.93 -6.66 -14.76
C LEU A 340 -12.54 -5.43 -15.46
N TRP A 341 -12.80 -5.52 -16.79
CA TRP A 341 -13.08 -4.33 -17.63
C TRP A 341 -14.14 -4.54 -18.73
N SER A 342 -15.00 -3.54 -18.95
CA SER A 342 -16.16 -3.50 -19.89
C SER A 342 -17.53 -3.85 -19.28
N LEU A 343 -18.53 -3.01 -19.53
CA LEU A 343 -19.90 -3.11 -19.01
C LEU A 343 -20.89 -2.84 -20.15
N ASN A 344 -21.70 -3.83 -20.55
CA ASN A 344 -22.74 -3.65 -21.58
C ASN A 344 -24.14 -3.96 -21.03
N ILE A 345 -25.16 -3.38 -21.64
CA ILE A 345 -26.56 -3.80 -21.49
C ILE A 345 -26.97 -4.56 -22.74
N ASP A 346 -27.38 -5.81 -22.54
CA ASP A 346 -27.72 -6.72 -23.63
C ASP A 346 -29.22 -6.71 -23.88
N PHE A 347 -29.61 -6.29 -25.09
CA PHE A 347 -30.96 -6.33 -25.62
C PHE A 347 -31.12 -7.58 -26.48
N VAL A 348 -31.62 -8.65 -25.88
CA VAL A 348 -31.80 -9.95 -26.53
C VAL A 348 -33.20 -10.05 -27.11
N THR A 349 -33.31 -9.98 -28.42
CA THR A 349 -34.58 -10.12 -29.16
C THR A 349 -34.66 -11.49 -29.81
N VAL A 350 -35.64 -12.29 -29.40
CA VAL A 350 -35.86 -13.62 -29.96
C VAL A 350 -36.79 -13.51 -31.16
N THR A 351 -36.37 -14.05 -32.31
CA THR A 351 -37.10 -13.98 -33.58
C THR A 351 -37.09 -15.34 -34.28
N THR A 352 -38.04 -15.59 -35.18
CA THR A 352 -38.03 -16.79 -36.03
C THR A 352 -36.86 -16.76 -37.01
N ARG A 353 -36.57 -15.58 -37.56
CA ARG A 353 -35.44 -15.31 -38.46
C ARG A 353 -35.05 -13.84 -38.40
N VAL A 354 -33.88 -13.50 -38.90
CA VAL A 354 -33.43 -12.11 -39.03
C VAL A 354 -34.12 -11.42 -40.23
N PRO A 355 -34.64 -10.18 -40.06
CA PRO A 355 -35.29 -9.46 -41.15
C PRO A 355 -34.29 -9.05 -42.24
N GLY A 356 -34.73 -9.10 -43.50
CA GLY A 356 -33.98 -8.55 -44.62
C GLY A 356 -34.04 -7.01 -44.68
N PRO A 357 -33.25 -6.37 -45.57
CA PRO A 357 -33.30 -4.92 -45.76
C PRO A 357 -34.71 -4.43 -46.10
N GLY A 358 -35.24 -3.47 -45.33
CA GLY A 358 -36.57 -2.88 -45.51
C GLY A 358 -37.73 -3.73 -44.97
N GLU A 359 -37.45 -4.89 -44.38
CA GLU A 359 -38.46 -5.79 -43.82
C GLU A 359 -38.72 -5.51 -42.33
N THR A 360 -39.98 -5.55 -41.92
CA THR A 360 -40.39 -5.51 -40.50
C THR A 360 -40.91 -6.88 -40.10
N LEU A 361 -40.32 -7.47 -39.06
CA LEU A 361 -40.77 -8.73 -38.47
C LEU A 361 -41.22 -8.51 -37.03
N THR A 362 -42.30 -9.18 -36.63
CA THR A 362 -42.72 -9.26 -35.23
C THR A 362 -41.81 -10.25 -34.50
N ALA A 363 -41.07 -9.75 -33.51
CA ALA A 363 -40.27 -10.58 -32.61
C ALA A 363 -41.15 -11.34 -31.60
N LYS A 364 -40.62 -12.43 -31.02
CA LYS A 364 -41.30 -13.25 -30.01
C LYS A 364 -41.17 -12.67 -28.61
N SER A 365 -39.98 -12.20 -28.25
CA SER A 365 -39.70 -11.62 -26.94
C SER A 365 -38.50 -10.68 -26.98
N LEU A 366 -38.40 -9.81 -25.97
CA LEU A 366 -37.25 -8.97 -25.67
C LEU A 366 -36.85 -9.20 -24.22
N HIS A 367 -35.56 -9.44 -24.00
CA HIS A 367 -34.96 -9.53 -22.68
C HIS A 367 -33.85 -8.47 -22.55
N VAL A 368 -33.85 -7.73 -21.45
CA VAL A 368 -32.82 -6.73 -21.14
C VAL A 368 -32.00 -7.26 -19.97
N ASN A 369 -30.73 -7.55 -20.22
CA ASN A 369 -29.84 -8.18 -19.25
C ASN A 369 -28.58 -7.31 -19.03
N ALA A 370 -27.98 -7.43 -17.84
CA ALA A 370 -26.60 -7.00 -17.65
C ALA A 370 -25.69 -7.94 -18.46
N GLY A 371 -24.70 -7.38 -19.14
CA GLY A 371 -23.77 -8.11 -19.99
C GLY A 371 -22.46 -7.35 -20.24
N GLY A 372 -21.79 -7.70 -21.32
CA GLY A 372 -20.41 -7.31 -21.57
C GLY A 372 -19.42 -8.29 -20.94
N LYS A 373 -18.33 -8.58 -21.66
CA LYS A 373 -17.39 -9.63 -21.28
C LYS A 373 -16.72 -9.33 -19.95
N GLY A 374 -16.35 -8.09 -19.69
CA GLY A 374 -15.86 -7.65 -18.40
C GLY A 374 -16.81 -7.95 -17.26
N ALA A 375 -18.06 -7.53 -17.39
CA ALA A 375 -19.11 -7.76 -16.40
C ALA A 375 -19.37 -9.25 -16.18
N ASN A 376 -19.47 -10.05 -17.26
CA ASN A 376 -19.67 -11.49 -17.19
C ASN A 376 -18.51 -12.18 -16.46
N GLN A 377 -17.27 -11.83 -16.81
CA GLN A 377 -16.07 -12.37 -16.18
C GLN A 377 -15.96 -11.89 -14.72
N ALA A 378 -16.38 -10.66 -14.41
CA ALA A 378 -16.39 -10.15 -13.04
C ALA A 378 -17.39 -10.86 -12.15
N VAL A 379 -18.61 -11.08 -12.64
CA VAL A 379 -19.60 -11.91 -11.95
C VAL A 379 -19.08 -13.33 -11.76
N ALA A 380 -18.44 -13.91 -12.79
CA ALA A 380 -17.84 -15.24 -12.67
C ALA A 380 -16.75 -15.28 -11.59
N CYS A 381 -15.87 -14.29 -11.55
CA CYS A 381 -14.84 -14.19 -10.51
C CYS A 381 -15.46 -14.04 -9.12
N GLY A 382 -16.45 -13.15 -8.96
CA GLY A 382 -17.11 -12.89 -7.68
C GLY A 382 -17.88 -14.11 -7.20
N LYS A 383 -18.62 -14.80 -8.07
CA LYS A 383 -19.29 -16.05 -7.71
C LYS A 383 -18.31 -17.19 -7.41
N ALA A 384 -17.15 -17.21 -8.06
CA ALA A 384 -16.10 -18.19 -7.82
C ALA A 384 -15.34 -17.98 -6.50
N SER A 385 -15.38 -16.76 -5.93
CA SER A 385 -14.72 -16.40 -4.67
C SER A 385 -15.56 -16.71 -3.42
N PHE A 386 -16.84 -17.08 -3.56
CA PHE A 386 -17.65 -17.52 -2.42
C PHE A 386 -17.28 -18.96 -2.01
N ILE A 387 -16.55 -19.11 -0.91
CA ILE A 387 -16.27 -20.44 -0.31
C ILE A 387 -17.45 -20.97 0.52
N SER A 388 -18.32 -20.07 0.97
CA SER A 388 -19.63 -20.39 1.56
C SER A 388 -20.69 -19.40 1.06
N ARG A 389 -21.93 -19.47 1.56
CA ARG A 389 -22.98 -18.51 1.17
C ARG A 389 -22.72 -17.10 1.67
N ASP A 390 -21.94 -16.97 2.75
CA ASP A 390 -21.76 -15.72 3.49
C ASP A 390 -20.29 -15.28 3.53
N GLU A 391 -19.38 -16.06 2.92
CA GLU A 391 -17.93 -15.84 2.99
C GLU A 391 -17.29 -15.87 1.61
N GLN A 392 -16.59 -14.79 1.31
CA GLN A 392 -15.78 -14.58 0.11
C GLN A 392 -14.31 -14.55 0.50
N ASP A 393 -13.47 -15.27 -0.25
CA ASP A 393 -12.03 -15.40 0.05
C ASP A 393 -11.11 -14.59 -0.87
N ILE A 394 -11.64 -14.08 -1.98
CA ILE A 394 -10.92 -13.26 -2.96
C ILE A 394 -11.78 -12.04 -3.31
N ASP A 395 -11.25 -10.84 -3.15
CA ASP A 395 -11.86 -9.58 -3.54
C ASP A 395 -11.87 -9.40 -5.07
N ILE A 396 -12.97 -8.87 -5.59
CA ILE A 396 -13.11 -8.61 -7.03
C ILE A 396 -13.45 -7.14 -7.24
N ASP A 397 -12.58 -6.42 -7.93
CA ASP A 397 -12.77 -5.02 -8.31
C ASP A 397 -13.17 -4.93 -9.79
N MET A 398 -14.34 -4.36 -10.07
CA MET A 398 -14.72 -4.02 -11.43
C MET A 398 -14.29 -2.60 -11.74
N VAL A 399 -13.56 -2.44 -12.84
CA VAL A 399 -13.18 -1.12 -13.34
C VAL A 399 -13.77 -0.92 -14.74
N GLY A 400 -14.43 0.21 -14.94
CA GLY A 400 -15.11 0.44 -16.21
C GLY A 400 -15.81 1.78 -16.23
N ALA A 401 -16.65 1.97 -17.25
CA ALA A 401 -17.39 3.19 -17.40
C ALA A 401 -18.81 2.94 -17.91
N THR A 402 -19.76 3.72 -17.41
CA THR A 402 -21.18 3.72 -17.83
C THR A 402 -21.63 5.15 -18.09
N GLY A 403 -22.75 5.33 -18.80
CA GLY A 403 -23.32 6.65 -19.03
C GLY A 403 -23.95 7.23 -17.76
N GLU A 404 -23.69 8.49 -17.45
CA GLU A 404 -24.38 9.21 -16.37
C GLU A 404 -25.83 9.50 -16.79
N GLY A 405 -26.80 9.06 -15.98
CA GLY A 405 -28.23 9.22 -16.26
C GLY A 405 -28.87 8.05 -17.01
N ASP A 406 -28.12 6.99 -17.33
CA ASP A 406 -28.69 5.74 -17.82
C ASP A 406 -29.33 4.94 -16.65
N PRO A 407 -30.65 4.67 -16.67
CA PRO A 407 -31.32 3.94 -15.61
C PRO A 407 -30.78 2.51 -15.43
N TYR A 408 -30.22 1.90 -16.48
CA TYR A 408 -29.81 0.48 -16.43
C TYR A 408 -28.61 0.25 -15.52
N TYR A 409 -27.72 1.23 -15.32
CA TYR A 409 -26.58 1.04 -14.41
C TYR A 409 -27.05 0.84 -12.96
N ALA A 410 -27.84 1.79 -12.46
CA ALA A 410 -28.31 1.76 -11.07
C ALA A 410 -29.33 0.65 -10.80
N SER A 411 -30.20 0.35 -11.78
CA SER A 411 -31.31 -0.60 -11.58
C SER A 411 -30.97 -2.06 -11.91
N LEU A 412 -29.99 -2.31 -12.79
CA LEU A 412 -29.69 -3.66 -13.30
C LEU A 412 -28.22 -4.04 -13.15
N MET A 413 -27.29 -3.26 -13.70
CA MET A 413 -25.88 -3.62 -13.76
C MET A 413 -25.23 -3.66 -12.36
N LYS A 414 -25.28 -2.54 -11.63
CA LYS A 414 -24.65 -2.43 -10.30
C LYS A 414 -25.21 -3.47 -9.30
N PRO A 415 -26.54 -3.67 -9.18
CA PRO A 415 -27.08 -4.72 -8.32
C PRO A 415 -26.65 -6.13 -8.73
N SER A 416 -26.47 -6.40 -10.03
CA SER A 416 -26.03 -7.72 -10.51
C SER A 416 -24.57 -8.02 -10.13
N LEU A 417 -23.71 -7.00 -10.19
CA LEU A 417 -22.31 -7.08 -9.78
C LEU A 417 -22.19 -7.22 -8.25
N GLU A 418 -22.82 -6.33 -7.49
CA GLU A 418 -22.70 -6.31 -6.02
C GLU A 418 -23.27 -7.59 -5.38
N LYS A 419 -24.41 -8.10 -5.88
CA LYS A 419 -24.97 -9.39 -5.40
C LYS A 419 -24.10 -10.60 -5.73
N SER A 420 -23.15 -10.43 -6.65
CA SER A 420 -22.21 -11.47 -7.04
C SER A 420 -20.85 -11.32 -6.36
N GLY A 421 -20.69 -10.41 -5.38
CA GLY A 421 -19.44 -10.20 -4.65
C GLY A 421 -18.42 -9.30 -5.37
N VAL A 422 -18.89 -8.43 -6.29
CA VAL A 422 -18.02 -7.55 -7.08
C VAL A 422 -18.11 -6.12 -6.57
N ASN A 423 -16.97 -5.53 -6.22
CA ASN A 423 -16.82 -4.13 -5.86
C ASN A 423 -16.92 -3.23 -7.10
N CYS A 424 -17.88 -2.31 -7.07
CA CYS A 424 -18.18 -1.39 -8.16
C CYS A 424 -17.58 0.01 -7.97
N GLY A 425 -16.73 0.21 -6.95
CA GLY A 425 -16.19 1.52 -6.57
C GLY A 425 -15.32 2.19 -7.64
N LEU A 426 -14.85 1.43 -8.64
CA LEU A 426 -13.99 1.93 -9.72
C LEU A 426 -14.73 2.08 -11.05
N ILE A 427 -16.06 1.91 -11.05
CA ILE A 427 -16.90 2.18 -12.22
C ILE A 427 -17.21 3.68 -12.29
N ARG A 428 -16.77 4.32 -13.35
CA ARG A 428 -17.02 5.76 -13.60
C ARG A 428 -18.35 5.95 -14.32
N GLN A 429 -19.16 6.89 -13.84
CA GLN A 429 -20.31 7.40 -14.60
C GLN A 429 -19.87 8.63 -15.39
N VAL A 430 -20.16 8.64 -16.69
CA VAL A 430 -19.60 9.59 -17.66
C VAL A 430 -20.71 10.49 -18.20
N LYS A 431 -20.53 11.80 -18.04
CA LYS A 431 -21.43 12.82 -18.63
C LYS A 431 -21.45 12.71 -20.14
N ASP A 432 -22.62 12.94 -20.73
CA ASP A 432 -22.83 13.03 -22.17
C ASP A 432 -22.42 11.77 -22.98
N SER A 433 -22.37 10.61 -22.32
CA SER A 433 -22.17 9.30 -22.94
C SER A 433 -23.25 8.32 -22.48
N HIS A 434 -23.42 7.21 -23.20
CA HIS A 434 -24.38 6.16 -22.88
C HIS A 434 -23.63 4.89 -22.46
N THR A 435 -24.22 4.07 -21.60
CA THR A 435 -23.65 2.75 -21.29
C THR A 435 -23.52 1.94 -22.58
N GLY A 436 -22.47 1.11 -22.67
CA GLY A 436 -22.34 0.20 -23.80
C GLY A 436 -23.58 -0.68 -23.93
N THR A 437 -23.98 -1.00 -25.16
CA THR A 437 -25.14 -1.85 -25.43
C THR A 437 -24.80 -2.90 -26.47
N ALA A 438 -25.38 -4.08 -26.33
CA ALA A 438 -25.36 -5.11 -27.36
C ALA A 438 -26.80 -5.42 -27.79
N THR A 439 -27.08 -5.30 -29.08
CA THR A 439 -28.34 -5.80 -29.67
C THR A 439 -28.08 -7.20 -30.18
N ILE A 440 -28.71 -8.19 -29.55
CA ILE A 440 -28.54 -9.61 -29.81
C ILE A 440 -29.83 -10.14 -30.43
N LEU A 441 -29.75 -10.59 -31.67
CA LEU A 441 -30.85 -11.28 -32.34
C LEU A 441 -30.62 -12.78 -32.23
N VAL A 442 -31.58 -13.50 -31.63
CA VAL A 442 -31.53 -14.96 -31.45
C VAL A 442 -32.59 -15.58 -32.36
N GLU A 443 -32.15 -16.41 -33.31
CA GLU A 443 -33.02 -17.14 -34.23
C GLU A 443 -33.48 -18.48 -33.61
N ASP A 444 -34.59 -19.07 -34.09
CA ASP A 444 -35.14 -20.33 -33.54
C ASP A 444 -34.16 -21.53 -33.58
N GLY A 445 -33.10 -21.44 -34.41
CA GLY A 445 -32.01 -22.42 -34.47
C GLY A 445 -30.93 -22.26 -33.40
N GLY A 446 -30.99 -21.22 -32.55
CA GLY A 446 -29.96 -20.90 -31.56
C GLY A 446 -28.76 -20.12 -32.12
N GLU A 447 -28.82 -19.72 -33.39
CA GLU A 447 -27.84 -18.84 -34.03
C GLU A 447 -28.05 -17.39 -33.57
N ASN A 448 -26.95 -16.73 -33.22
CA ASN A 448 -26.98 -15.39 -32.62
C ASN A 448 -26.26 -14.37 -33.52
N ARG A 449 -26.86 -13.19 -33.70
CA ARG A 449 -26.23 -12.04 -34.36
C ARG A 449 -26.12 -10.89 -33.38
N ILE A 450 -24.92 -10.36 -33.22
CA ILE A 450 -24.60 -9.38 -32.17
C ILE A 450 -24.11 -8.09 -32.82
N LEU A 451 -24.76 -6.99 -32.49
CA LEU A 451 -24.33 -5.63 -32.81
C LEU A 451 -23.97 -4.91 -31.51
N VAL A 452 -22.74 -4.43 -31.39
CA VAL A 452 -22.26 -3.76 -30.17
C VAL A 452 -22.10 -2.27 -30.43
N VAL A 453 -22.66 -1.46 -29.54
CA VAL A 453 -22.40 -0.02 -29.44
C VAL A 453 -21.59 0.18 -28.16
N PRO A 454 -20.29 0.50 -28.24
CA PRO A 454 -19.40 0.48 -27.07
C PRO A 454 -19.70 1.57 -26.04
N GLY A 455 -20.23 2.73 -26.46
CA GLY A 455 -20.59 3.84 -25.58
C GLY A 455 -19.45 4.26 -24.64
N ALA A 456 -19.77 4.43 -23.36
CA ALA A 456 -18.85 4.83 -22.30
C ALA A 456 -17.62 3.92 -22.16
N ASN A 457 -17.72 2.64 -22.54
CA ASN A 457 -16.57 1.72 -22.55
C ASN A 457 -15.48 2.18 -23.52
N HIS A 458 -15.82 2.94 -24.57
CA HIS A 458 -14.83 3.55 -25.46
C HIS A 458 -14.53 5.00 -25.09
N ASP A 459 -15.56 5.79 -24.79
CA ASP A 459 -15.40 7.24 -24.61
C ASP A 459 -14.54 7.59 -23.39
N ALA A 460 -14.71 6.87 -22.27
CA ALA A 460 -14.04 7.18 -21.01
C ALA A 460 -12.82 6.31 -20.72
N MET A 461 -12.67 5.19 -21.43
CA MET A 461 -11.52 4.29 -21.23
C MET A 461 -10.27 4.74 -22.01
N ARG A 462 -10.35 5.79 -22.84
CA ARG A 462 -9.18 6.45 -23.46
C ARG A 462 -8.51 7.51 -22.58
N ASP A 463 -8.86 7.57 -21.30
CA ASP A 463 -8.41 8.63 -20.39
C ASP A 463 -7.03 8.31 -19.79
N ALA A 464 -6.02 9.12 -20.11
CA ALA A 464 -4.69 9.00 -19.51
C ALA A 464 -4.69 9.12 -17.97
N LYS A 465 -5.68 9.83 -17.39
CA LYS A 465 -5.84 9.91 -15.94
C LYS A 465 -6.29 8.59 -15.33
N LEU A 466 -7.00 7.74 -16.07
CA LEU A 466 -7.34 6.39 -15.63
C LEU A 466 -6.06 5.56 -15.47
N LEU A 467 -5.20 5.55 -16.50
CA LEU A 467 -3.92 4.84 -16.45
C LEU A 467 -3.02 5.37 -15.33
N GLN A 468 -2.94 6.69 -15.16
CA GLN A 468 -2.20 7.30 -14.05
C GLN A 468 -2.76 6.89 -12.70
N HIS A 469 -4.09 6.96 -12.54
CA HIS A 469 -4.76 6.54 -11.31
C HIS A 469 -4.41 5.09 -10.98
N LEU A 470 -4.57 4.17 -11.94
CA LEU A 470 -4.23 2.75 -11.79
C LEU A 470 -2.75 2.53 -11.45
N ALA A 471 -1.85 3.26 -12.12
CA ALA A 471 -0.40 3.20 -11.86
C ALA A 471 -0.04 3.65 -10.45
N THR A 472 -0.73 4.67 -9.92
CA THR A 472 -0.46 5.25 -8.59
C THR A 472 -1.32 4.66 -7.47
N ARG A 473 -2.17 3.66 -7.76
CA ARG A 473 -2.97 3.00 -6.73
C ARG A 473 -2.04 2.38 -5.70
N GLN A 474 -2.37 2.61 -4.43
CA GLN A 474 -1.69 1.94 -3.32
C GLN A 474 -1.79 0.41 -3.45
N ARG A 475 -2.97 -0.11 -3.84
CA ARG A 475 -3.23 -1.54 -4.03
C ARG A 475 -3.27 -1.92 -5.52
N GLN A 476 -2.31 -2.74 -5.94
CA GLN A 476 -2.27 -3.37 -7.26
C GLN A 476 -2.98 -4.74 -7.22
N PRO A 477 -3.65 -5.18 -8.30
CA PRO A 477 -4.31 -6.47 -8.32
C PRO A 477 -3.30 -7.61 -8.39
N THR A 478 -3.61 -8.74 -7.76
CA THR A 478 -2.78 -9.96 -7.88
C THR A 478 -2.94 -10.58 -9.26
N VAL A 479 -4.17 -10.54 -9.79
CA VAL A 479 -4.53 -11.01 -11.13
C VAL A 479 -5.29 -9.90 -11.86
N LEU A 480 -4.85 -9.56 -13.06
CA LEU A 480 -5.53 -8.64 -13.97
C LEU A 480 -6.18 -9.45 -15.09
N VAL A 481 -7.50 -9.37 -15.19
CA VAL A 481 -8.27 -10.04 -16.24
C VAL A 481 -8.74 -9.00 -17.25
N MET A 482 -8.29 -9.14 -18.49
CA MET A 482 -8.61 -8.20 -19.56
C MET A 482 -9.32 -8.87 -20.72
N GLN A 483 -10.15 -8.10 -21.42
CA GLN A 483 -10.79 -8.48 -22.68
C GLN A 483 -10.64 -7.36 -23.72
N ALA A 484 -11.17 -7.58 -24.92
CA ALA A 484 -10.98 -6.68 -26.06
C ALA A 484 -12.25 -5.86 -26.42
N GLU A 485 -13.06 -5.50 -25.42
CA GLU A 485 -14.26 -4.65 -25.58
C GLU A 485 -14.06 -3.16 -25.21
N ILE A 486 -12.84 -2.79 -24.84
CA ILE A 486 -12.44 -1.40 -24.62
C ILE A 486 -11.52 -0.94 -25.77
N PRO A 487 -11.12 0.34 -25.86
CA PRO A 487 -10.24 0.82 -26.92
C PRO A 487 -8.93 0.03 -26.95
N ARG A 488 -8.53 -0.39 -28.16
CA ARG A 488 -7.27 -1.12 -28.39
C ARG A 488 -6.07 -0.46 -27.71
N GLN A 489 -5.91 0.85 -27.86
CA GLN A 489 -4.77 1.56 -27.27
C GLN A 489 -4.74 1.41 -25.75
N THR A 490 -5.88 1.50 -25.08
CA THR A 490 -5.99 1.31 -23.62
C THR A 490 -5.53 -0.09 -23.22
N VAL A 491 -5.92 -1.13 -23.95
CA VAL A 491 -5.46 -2.51 -23.67
C VAL A 491 -3.94 -2.63 -23.82
N LEU A 492 -3.37 -2.04 -24.87
CA LEU A 492 -1.92 -2.05 -25.08
C LEU A 492 -1.18 -1.32 -23.96
N ASP A 493 -1.69 -0.17 -23.53
CA ASP A 493 -1.09 0.62 -22.45
C ASP A 493 -1.19 -0.11 -21.10
N LEU A 494 -2.30 -0.80 -20.84
CA LEU A 494 -2.47 -1.64 -19.64
C LEU A 494 -1.52 -2.84 -19.64
N LEU A 495 -1.35 -3.52 -20.77
CA LEU A 495 -0.38 -4.60 -20.91
C LEU A 495 1.04 -4.15 -20.55
N VAL A 496 1.44 -2.95 -21.02
CA VAL A 496 2.74 -2.37 -20.67
C VAL A 496 2.80 -1.96 -19.20
N LEU A 497 1.77 -1.28 -18.69
CA LEU A 497 1.71 -0.78 -17.31
C LEU A 497 1.89 -1.90 -16.29
N PHE A 498 1.23 -3.03 -16.50
CA PHE A 498 1.26 -4.15 -15.55
C PHE A 498 2.41 -5.13 -15.79
N SER A 499 3.14 -5.02 -16.91
CA SER A 499 4.23 -5.93 -17.28
C SER A 499 5.41 -6.01 -16.30
N SER A 500 5.67 -4.93 -15.56
CA SER A 500 6.77 -4.84 -14.59
C SER A 500 6.30 -5.04 -13.14
N THR A 501 5.03 -5.40 -12.94
CA THR A 501 4.43 -5.62 -11.63
C THR A 501 4.37 -7.11 -11.29
N TYR A 502 4.06 -7.46 -10.04
CA TYR A 502 3.79 -8.85 -9.64
C TYR A 502 2.40 -9.35 -10.11
N THR A 503 1.63 -8.51 -10.79
CA THR A 503 0.31 -8.82 -11.33
C THR A 503 0.40 -9.86 -12.43
N ARG A 504 -0.38 -10.94 -12.33
CA ARG A 504 -0.51 -11.90 -13.43
C ARG A 504 -1.59 -11.47 -14.40
N ILE A 505 -1.24 -11.39 -15.68
CA ILE A 505 -2.14 -10.96 -16.74
C ILE A 505 -2.82 -12.18 -17.37
N VAL A 506 -4.12 -12.31 -17.12
CA VAL A 506 -5.01 -13.22 -17.84
C VAL A 506 -5.73 -12.43 -18.91
N PHE A 507 -5.39 -12.67 -20.16
CA PHE A 507 -5.95 -11.92 -21.27
C PHE A 507 -6.84 -12.79 -22.15
N ASN A 508 -8.11 -12.43 -22.24
CA ASN A 508 -9.07 -12.98 -23.17
C ASN A 508 -9.39 -11.96 -24.27
N PRO A 509 -8.61 -11.88 -25.36
CA PRO A 509 -8.76 -10.91 -26.46
C PRO A 509 -10.00 -11.16 -27.34
N ALA A 510 -11.17 -11.15 -26.72
CA ALA A 510 -12.46 -11.38 -27.35
C ALA A 510 -13.29 -10.08 -27.30
N PRO A 511 -13.86 -9.64 -28.45
CA PRO A 511 -13.51 -10.06 -29.81
C PRO A 511 -12.10 -9.59 -30.20
N VAL A 512 -11.40 -10.35 -31.05
CA VAL A 512 -10.08 -9.93 -31.53
C VAL A 512 -10.19 -8.63 -32.33
N TYR A 513 -9.39 -7.62 -31.99
CA TYR A 513 -9.35 -6.35 -32.73
C TYR A 513 -9.08 -6.58 -34.22
N PRO A 514 -9.79 -5.90 -35.14
CA PRO A 514 -9.52 -5.99 -36.58
C PRO A 514 -8.06 -5.70 -36.96
N GLU A 515 -7.42 -4.79 -36.22
CA GLU A 515 -6.02 -4.39 -36.37
C GLU A 515 -5.02 -5.32 -35.66
N GLY A 516 -5.50 -6.44 -35.11
CA GLY A 516 -4.68 -7.39 -34.36
C GLY A 516 -4.07 -6.80 -33.08
N ILE A 517 -3.16 -7.55 -32.47
CA ILE A 517 -2.43 -7.14 -31.27
C ILE A 517 -0.93 -7.24 -31.59
N PRO A 518 -0.15 -6.15 -31.46
CA PRO A 518 1.25 -6.17 -31.85
C PRO A 518 2.04 -7.19 -31.03
N LEU A 519 3.01 -7.85 -31.67
CA LEU A 519 3.86 -8.85 -31.03
C LEU A 519 4.54 -8.33 -29.75
N ALA A 520 4.93 -7.05 -29.72
CA ALA A 520 5.53 -6.43 -28.55
C ALA A 520 4.58 -6.42 -27.34
N ALA A 521 3.28 -6.17 -27.55
CA ALA A 521 2.29 -6.15 -26.48
C ALA A 521 1.93 -7.57 -26.02
N LEU A 522 1.91 -8.55 -26.95
CA LEU A 522 1.65 -9.95 -26.61
C LEU A 522 2.68 -10.51 -25.60
N ARG A 523 3.91 -9.96 -25.58
CA ARG A 523 4.99 -10.37 -24.65
C ARG A 523 4.73 -10.09 -23.19
N HIS A 524 3.71 -9.28 -22.88
CA HIS A 524 3.37 -8.94 -21.51
C HIS A 524 2.27 -9.85 -20.94
N ILE A 525 1.75 -10.79 -21.73
CA ILE A 525 0.67 -11.69 -21.30
C ILE A 525 1.27 -12.94 -20.63
N ASP A 526 0.84 -13.24 -19.40
CA ASP A 526 1.19 -14.51 -18.74
C ASP A 526 0.29 -15.65 -19.24
N PHE A 527 -1.04 -15.42 -19.26
CA PHE A 527 -2.05 -16.40 -19.65
C PHE A 527 -2.91 -15.88 -20.79
N LEU A 528 -2.74 -16.43 -21.99
CA LEU A 528 -3.60 -16.17 -23.14
C LEU A 528 -4.76 -17.16 -23.14
N VAL A 529 -6.00 -16.66 -23.03
CA VAL A 529 -7.21 -17.49 -23.05
C VAL A 529 -8.07 -17.13 -24.25
N VAL A 530 -8.26 -18.05 -25.19
CA VAL A 530 -8.96 -17.82 -26.46
C VAL A 530 -9.86 -19.01 -26.81
N ASN A 531 -10.86 -18.82 -27.68
CA ASN A 531 -11.48 -19.94 -28.38
C ASN A 531 -10.73 -20.28 -29.68
N GLU A 532 -11.15 -21.34 -30.39
CA GLU A 532 -10.51 -21.77 -31.65
C GLU A 532 -10.46 -20.65 -32.70
N THR A 533 -11.57 -19.95 -32.91
CA THR A 533 -11.67 -18.85 -33.89
C THR A 533 -10.74 -17.69 -33.53
N GLU A 534 -10.73 -17.26 -32.28
CA GLU A 534 -9.89 -16.18 -31.75
C GLU A 534 -8.40 -16.56 -31.81
N CYS A 535 -8.08 -17.82 -31.48
CA CYS A 535 -6.73 -18.37 -31.56
C CYS A 535 -6.17 -18.25 -32.97
N VAL A 536 -6.96 -18.60 -33.99
CA VAL A 536 -6.58 -18.47 -35.40
C VAL A 536 -6.45 -17.00 -35.82
N MET A 537 -7.34 -16.14 -35.35
CA MET A 537 -7.31 -14.72 -35.67
C MET A 537 -6.04 -14.04 -35.13
N LEU A 538 -5.68 -14.30 -33.87
CA LEU A 538 -4.44 -13.81 -33.25
C LEU A 538 -3.21 -14.54 -33.76
N GLY A 539 -3.36 -15.79 -34.15
CA GLY A 539 -2.33 -16.63 -34.73
C GLY A 539 -1.63 -15.99 -35.93
N ARG A 540 -2.31 -15.09 -36.65
CA ARG A 540 -1.75 -14.33 -37.78
C ARG A 540 -0.60 -13.39 -37.38
N GLU A 541 -0.60 -12.91 -36.14
CA GLU A 541 0.46 -12.03 -35.62
C GLU A 541 1.75 -12.79 -35.31
N VAL A 542 1.64 -14.11 -35.10
CA VAL A 542 2.76 -15.00 -34.74
C VAL A 542 3.07 -16.02 -35.83
N SER A 543 2.18 -16.29 -36.78
CA SER A 543 2.35 -17.33 -37.79
C SER A 543 1.86 -16.89 -39.17
N ASN A 544 2.72 -17.06 -40.18
CA ASN A 544 2.41 -16.79 -41.60
C ASN A 544 1.75 -17.98 -42.31
N THR A 545 1.45 -19.07 -41.58
CA THR A 545 1.10 -20.36 -42.19
C THR A 545 -0.40 -20.61 -42.38
N LEU A 546 -1.27 -19.72 -41.90
CA LEU A 546 -2.72 -19.96 -41.83
C LEU A 546 -3.51 -18.89 -42.61
N SER A 547 -4.20 -19.27 -43.69
CA SER A 547 -5.01 -18.38 -44.53
C SER A 547 -6.43 -18.15 -43.94
N ARG A 548 -7.03 -16.97 -44.22
CA ARG A 548 -8.33 -16.53 -43.64
C ARG A 548 -9.51 -17.44 -44.01
N GLU A 549 -9.47 -18.08 -45.18
CA GLU A 549 -10.60 -18.77 -45.80
C GLU A 549 -10.69 -20.26 -45.47
N GLU A 550 -9.57 -20.90 -45.11
CA GLU A 550 -9.50 -22.36 -44.92
C GLU A 550 -9.92 -22.82 -43.50
N ILE A 551 -9.81 -21.95 -42.49
CA ILE A 551 -9.93 -22.35 -41.08
C ILE A 551 -11.26 -21.91 -40.44
N SER A 552 -11.92 -20.86 -40.94
CA SER A 552 -13.21 -20.41 -40.37
C SER A 552 -14.37 -21.40 -40.58
N LYS A 553 -14.10 -22.58 -41.15
CA LYS A 553 -15.09 -23.60 -41.53
C LYS A 553 -14.85 -24.97 -40.88
N ARG A 554 -13.79 -25.13 -40.08
CA ARG A 554 -13.50 -26.39 -39.39
C ARG A 554 -12.77 -26.19 -38.07
N ASP A 555 -12.95 -27.14 -37.17
CA ASP A 555 -12.20 -27.22 -35.92
C ASP A 555 -10.70 -27.41 -36.19
N LEU A 556 -9.87 -26.89 -35.29
CA LEU A 556 -8.42 -27.10 -35.34
C LEU A 556 -8.08 -28.53 -34.91
N SER A 557 -7.12 -29.15 -35.58
CA SER A 557 -6.53 -30.41 -35.11
C SER A 557 -5.54 -30.17 -33.96
N ASP A 558 -5.32 -31.18 -33.13
CA ASP A 558 -4.34 -31.12 -32.02
C ASP A 558 -2.94 -30.68 -32.49
N ALA A 559 -2.52 -31.13 -33.68
CA ALA A 559 -1.24 -30.75 -34.26
C ALA A 559 -1.17 -29.25 -34.61
N GLU A 560 -2.27 -28.68 -35.10
CA GLU A 560 -2.39 -27.25 -35.42
C GLU A 560 -2.40 -26.41 -34.14
N LEU A 561 -3.10 -26.85 -33.09
CA LEU A 561 -3.10 -26.20 -31.77
C LEU A 561 -1.70 -26.18 -31.14
N VAL A 562 -0.97 -27.30 -31.22
CA VAL A 562 0.42 -27.39 -30.75
C VAL A 562 1.34 -26.46 -31.55
N ALA A 563 1.26 -26.48 -32.88
CA ALA A 563 2.11 -25.63 -33.71
C ALA A 563 1.86 -24.13 -33.44
N LEU A 564 0.59 -23.74 -33.31
CA LEU A 564 0.22 -22.34 -33.10
C LEU A 564 0.60 -21.85 -31.69
N SER A 565 0.39 -22.68 -30.67
CA SER A 565 0.85 -22.36 -29.31
C SER A 565 2.38 -22.27 -29.22
N GLN A 566 3.13 -23.13 -29.93
CA GLN A 566 4.58 -22.98 -30.05
C GLN A 566 4.98 -21.64 -30.68
N ASP A 567 4.27 -21.18 -31.71
CA ASP A 567 4.51 -19.85 -32.30
C ASP A 567 4.27 -18.72 -31.28
N PHE A 568 3.19 -18.78 -30.49
CA PHE A 568 2.95 -17.84 -29.39
C PHE A 568 4.08 -17.87 -28.35
N HIS A 569 4.54 -19.05 -27.91
CA HIS A 569 5.65 -19.17 -26.97
C HIS A 569 6.96 -18.59 -27.54
N ASN A 570 7.29 -18.94 -28.78
CA ASN A 570 8.60 -18.63 -29.35
C ASN A 570 8.72 -17.17 -29.82
N LYS A 571 7.65 -16.59 -30.38
CA LYS A 571 7.68 -15.26 -30.99
C LYS A 571 7.12 -14.19 -30.07
N ALA A 572 6.06 -14.54 -29.33
CA ALA A 572 5.37 -13.63 -28.42
C ALA A 572 5.77 -13.85 -26.95
N ASN A 573 6.59 -14.85 -26.60
CA ASN A 573 7.06 -15.08 -25.22
C ASN A 573 5.92 -15.25 -24.19
N ILE A 574 4.76 -15.73 -24.63
CA ILE A 574 3.63 -16.03 -23.74
C ILE A 574 3.95 -17.32 -22.99
N GLU A 575 3.76 -17.36 -21.68
CA GLU A 575 4.11 -18.53 -20.86
C GLU A 575 3.03 -19.63 -20.99
N HIS A 576 1.75 -19.26 -20.93
CA HIS A 576 0.63 -20.20 -20.98
C HIS A 576 -0.38 -19.83 -22.09
N VAL A 577 -0.64 -20.77 -22.99
CA VAL A 577 -1.67 -20.65 -24.04
C VAL A 577 -2.80 -21.62 -23.73
N ILE A 578 -4.01 -21.10 -23.57
CA ILE A 578 -5.22 -21.85 -23.21
C ILE A 578 -6.26 -21.62 -24.32
N VAL A 579 -6.67 -22.70 -24.98
CA VAL A 579 -7.64 -22.68 -26.08
C VAL A 579 -8.88 -23.47 -25.70
N THR A 580 -10.00 -22.77 -25.52
CA THR A 580 -11.31 -23.37 -25.25
C THR A 580 -11.89 -24.00 -26.51
N LEU A 581 -12.36 -25.24 -26.41
CA LEU A 581 -12.81 -26.11 -27.51
C LEU A 581 -14.32 -26.44 -27.39
N GLY A 582 -15.09 -25.53 -26.79
CA GLY A 582 -16.51 -25.74 -26.51
C GLY A 582 -16.79 -27.02 -25.73
N SER A 583 -17.64 -27.89 -26.28
CA SER A 583 -18.03 -29.16 -25.64
C SER A 583 -16.89 -30.17 -25.51
N LYS A 584 -15.78 -30.00 -26.26
CA LYS A 584 -14.60 -30.88 -26.18
C LYS A 584 -13.72 -30.58 -24.96
N GLY A 585 -13.91 -29.42 -24.33
CA GLY A 585 -13.15 -28.99 -23.15
C GLY A 585 -12.15 -27.89 -23.48
N VAL A 586 -10.91 -28.06 -23.02
CA VAL A 586 -9.87 -27.04 -23.17
C VAL A 586 -8.51 -27.68 -23.47
N PHE A 587 -7.82 -27.12 -24.45
CA PHE A 587 -6.42 -27.38 -24.74
C PHE A 587 -5.56 -26.37 -23.98
N PHE A 588 -4.45 -26.81 -23.39
CA PHE A 588 -3.47 -25.90 -22.81
C PHE A 588 -2.04 -26.32 -23.12
N HIS A 589 -1.17 -25.34 -23.27
CA HIS A 589 0.24 -25.53 -23.52
C HIS A 589 1.03 -24.49 -22.74
N SER A 590 1.90 -24.96 -21.85
CA SER A 590 2.87 -24.14 -21.13
C SER A 590 4.22 -24.22 -21.81
N ARG A 591 4.96 -23.12 -21.86
CA ARG A 591 6.27 -23.09 -22.49
C ARG A 591 7.21 -24.15 -21.87
N GLY A 592 7.94 -24.87 -22.72
CA GLY A 592 8.86 -25.92 -22.29
C GLY A 592 8.20 -27.21 -21.79
N HIS A 593 6.87 -27.29 -21.78
CA HIS A 593 6.10 -28.46 -21.35
C HIS A 593 5.38 -29.12 -22.54
N LYS A 594 4.81 -30.30 -22.32
CA LYS A 594 3.95 -30.94 -23.32
C LYS A 594 2.57 -30.28 -23.29
N ALA A 595 1.96 -30.10 -24.45
CA ALA A 595 0.57 -29.69 -24.54
C ALA A 595 -0.36 -30.80 -24.05
N GLU A 596 -1.47 -30.41 -23.43
CA GLU A 596 -2.46 -31.31 -22.84
C GLU A 596 -3.89 -30.85 -23.14
N ILE A 597 -4.85 -31.77 -23.03
CA ILE A 597 -6.28 -31.49 -23.15
C ILE A 597 -6.97 -31.93 -21.86
N VAL A 598 -7.79 -31.04 -21.32
CA VAL A 598 -8.76 -31.35 -20.26
C VAL A 598 -10.13 -31.50 -20.93
N CYS A 599 -10.66 -32.72 -20.92
CA CYS A 599 -11.95 -33.02 -21.55
C CYS A 599 -13.08 -32.21 -20.91
N GLY A 600 -14.02 -31.77 -21.75
CA GLY A 600 -15.25 -31.14 -21.29
C GLY A 600 -16.14 -32.12 -20.54
N LEU A 601 -16.94 -31.60 -19.61
CA LEU A 601 -17.98 -32.39 -18.95
C LEU A 601 -19.16 -32.58 -19.90
N LYS A 602 -19.64 -33.82 -20.03
CA LYS A 602 -20.84 -34.09 -20.81
C LYS A 602 -22.05 -33.45 -20.14
N VAL A 603 -22.79 -32.67 -20.92
CA VAL A 603 -24.01 -32.01 -20.51
C VAL A 603 -25.18 -32.62 -21.29
N ASP A 604 -26.15 -33.20 -20.58
CA ASP A 604 -27.29 -33.90 -21.21
C ASP A 604 -28.18 -32.98 -22.05
N LYS A 605 -28.28 -31.71 -21.65
CA LYS A 605 -29.06 -30.69 -22.35
C LYS A 605 -28.39 -29.32 -22.24
N VAL A 606 -27.93 -28.81 -23.37
CA VAL A 606 -27.48 -27.43 -23.52
C VAL A 606 -28.71 -26.53 -23.67
N ILE A 607 -28.82 -25.50 -22.84
CA ILE A 607 -29.92 -24.52 -22.88
C ILE A 607 -29.45 -23.24 -23.54
N ASP A 608 -28.33 -22.68 -23.07
CA ASP A 608 -27.81 -21.39 -23.54
C ASP A 608 -26.30 -21.35 -23.33
N THR A 609 -25.52 -21.15 -24.40
CA THR A 609 -24.06 -21.09 -24.31
C THR A 609 -23.52 -19.69 -24.03
N THR A 610 -24.41 -18.71 -23.86
CA THR A 610 -24.04 -17.33 -23.55
C THR A 610 -23.30 -17.25 -22.21
N ALA A 611 -22.20 -16.48 -22.17
CA ALA A 611 -21.30 -16.34 -21.03
C ALA A 611 -20.53 -17.62 -20.59
N ALA A 612 -20.57 -18.73 -21.34
CA ALA A 612 -19.82 -19.94 -20.97
C ALA A 612 -18.29 -19.71 -20.98
N GLY A 613 -17.79 -19.02 -22.01
CA GLY A 613 -16.37 -18.64 -22.09
C GLY A 613 -15.97 -17.63 -21.00
N ASP A 614 -16.84 -16.67 -20.70
CA ASP A 614 -16.61 -15.69 -19.63
C ASP A 614 -16.60 -16.36 -18.25
N THR A 615 -17.50 -17.33 -18.03
CA THR A 615 -17.52 -18.17 -16.82
C THR A 615 -16.23 -18.95 -16.67
N PHE A 616 -15.74 -19.55 -17.76
CA PHE A 616 -14.48 -20.28 -17.77
C PHE A 616 -13.31 -19.38 -17.37
N VAL A 617 -13.18 -18.20 -18.00
CA VAL A 617 -12.10 -17.24 -17.71
C VAL A 617 -12.16 -16.78 -16.25
N GLY A 618 -13.34 -16.43 -15.75
CA GLY A 618 -13.49 -15.95 -14.37
C GLY A 618 -13.11 -17.00 -13.33
N TYR A 619 -13.60 -18.24 -13.48
CA TYR A 619 -13.25 -19.33 -12.57
C TYR A 619 -11.77 -19.70 -12.61
N PHE A 620 -11.15 -19.64 -13.79
CA PHE A 620 -9.72 -19.82 -13.95
C PHE A 620 -8.94 -18.72 -13.22
N ALA A 621 -9.28 -17.46 -13.48
CA ALA A 621 -8.61 -16.30 -12.86
C ALA A 621 -8.73 -16.30 -11.34
N THR A 622 -9.90 -16.61 -10.79
CA THR A 622 -10.09 -16.72 -9.33
C THR A 622 -9.30 -17.89 -8.74
N SER A 623 -9.16 -19.01 -9.46
CA SER A 623 -8.33 -20.13 -9.00
C SER A 623 -6.85 -19.74 -8.95
N LEU A 624 -6.37 -18.98 -9.94
CA LEU A 624 -5.02 -18.41 -9.95
C LEU A 624 -4.81 -17.41 -8.81
N ALA A 625 -5.74 -16.47 -8.63
CA ALA A 625 -5.67 -15.48 -7.57
C ALA A 625 -5.62 -16.14 -6.19
N ARG A 626 -6.50 -17.11 -5.94
CA ARG A 626 -6.53 -17.91 -4.70
C ARG A 626 -5.25 -18.70 -4.46
N HIS A 627 -4.64 -19.26 -5.51
CA HIS A 627 -3.37 -19.95 -5.33
C HIS A 627 -2.26 -18.99 -4.92
N ILE A 628 -2.13 -17.85 -5.61
CA ILE A 628 -1.11 -16.84 -5.32
C ILE A 628 -1.31 -16.26 -3.91
N ALA A 629 -2.55 -16.01 -3.51
CA ALA A 629 -2.92 -15.59 -2.17
C ALA A 629 -2.37 -16.52 -1.08
N HIS A 630 -2.61 -17.83 -1.23
CA HIS A 630 -2.21 -18.81 -0.23
C HIS A 630 -0.71 -19.17 -0.25
N HIS A 631 -0.04 -19.03 -1.40
CA HIS A 631 1.33 -19.55 -1.60
C HIS A 631 2.37 -18.45 -1.90
N GLY A 632 1.94 -17.18 -2.05
CA GLY A 632 2.79 -16.03 -2.38
C GLY A 632 3.36 -16.01 -3.80
N SER A 633 3.14 -17.06 -4.61
CA SER A 633 3.59 -17.14 -6.01
C SER A 633 2.72 -18.11 -6.83
N TYR A 634 2.98 -18.22 -8.14
CA TYR A 634 2.28 -19.16 -9.04
C TYR A 634 3.14 -20.37 -9.46
N ASN A 635 4.35 -20.54 -8.91
CA ASN A 635 5.32 -21.53 -9.39
C ASN A 635 4.85 -22.98 -9.30
N ASP A 636 4.00 -23.29 -8.30
CA ASP A 636 3.41 -24.62 -8.08
C ASP A 636 1.91 -24.66 -8.43
N PHE A 637 1.45 -23.72 -9.28
CA PHE A 637 0.06 -23.65 -9.68
C PHE A 637 -0.31 -24.82 -10.61
N ASP A 638 -1.16 -25.72 -10.13
CA ASP A 638 -1.69 -26.82 -10.94
C ASP A 638 -2.73 -26.29 -11.94
N LEU A 639 -2.22 -25.98 -13.13
CA LEU A 639 -3.01 -25.49 -14.26
C LEU A 639 -4.15 -26.47 -14.62
N LYS A 640 -3.90 -27.78 -14.57
CA LYS A 640 -4.89 -28.78 -14.96
C LYS A 640 -6.07 -28.82 -13.98
N VAL A 641 -5.80 -28.71 -12.68
CA VAL A 641 -6.85 -28.63 -11.65
C VAL A 641 -7.68 -27.36 -11.82
N ALA A 642 -7.05 -26.21 -12.04
CA ALA A 642 -7.75 -24.95 -12.27
C ALA A 642 -8.63 -24.98 -13.53
N LEU A 643 -8.11 -25.53 -14.63
CA LEU A 643 -8.86 -25.68 -15.90
C LEU A 643 -10.01 -26.68 -15.78
N THR A 644 -9.84 -27.75 -15.00
CA THR A 644 -10.91 -28.72 -14.72
C THR A 644 -12.06 -28.07 -13.96
N ARG A 645 -11.74 -27.24 -12.96
CA ARG A 645 -12.73 -26.46 -12.21
C ARG A 645 -13.45 -25.44 -13.10
N ALA A 646 -12.71 -24.73 -13.96
CA ALA A 646 -13.29 -23.78 -14.91
C ALA A 646 -14.22 -24.47 -15.93
N ASN A 647 -13.84 -25.65 -16.44
CA ASN A 647 -14.71 -26.48 -17.29
C ASN A 647 -16.01 -26.88 -16.57
N ALA A 648 -15.94 -27.25 -15.29
CA ALA A 648 -17.12 -27.60 -14.50
C ALA A 648 -18.08 -26.42 -14.33
N ALA A 649 -17.55 -25.23 -14.06
CA ALA A 649 -18.36 -24.01 -13.98
C ALA A 649 -19.04 -23.69 -15.32
N ALA A 650 -18.29 -23.75 -16.43
CA ALA A 650 -18.83 -23.50 -17.76
C ALA A 650 -19.89 -24.55 -18.15
N ALA A 651 -19.69 -25.83 -17.81
CA ALA A 651 -20.66 -26.89 -18.06
C ALA A 651 -21.97 -26.71 -17.27
N LEU A 652 -21.91 -26.14 -16.06
CA LEU A 652 -23.11 -25.77 -15.29
C LEU A 652 -23.80 -24.52 -15.85
N CYS A 653 -23.02 -23.53 -16.28
CA CYS A 653 -23.48 -22.31 -16.94
C CYS A 653 -24.35 -22.67 -18.16
N VAL A 654 -23.89 -23.55 -19.05
CA VAL A 654 -24.62 -23.88 -20.29
C VAL A 654 -25.95 -24.61 -20.09
N ARG A 655 -26.24 -25.08 -18.87
CA ARG A 655 -27.48 -25.76 -18.48
C ARG A 655 -28.55 -24.80 -17.97
N ARG A 656 -28.25 -23.51 -17.88
CA ARG A 656 -29.14 -22.45 -17.40
C ARG A 656 -29.31 -21.42 -18.51
N SER A 657 -30.42 -20.69 -18.51
CA SER A 657 -30.69 -19.65 -19.51
C SER A 657 -30.22 -18.29 -19.01
N GLY A 658 -29.69 -17.46 -19.91
CA GLY A 658 -29.29 -16.07 -19.67
C GLY A 658 -27.86 -15.92 -19.18
N ALA A 659 -27.13 -14.94 -19.72
CA ALA A 659 -25.70 -14.66 -19.47
C ALA A 659 -25.28 -14.64 -17.98
N ILE A 660 -25.32 -13.48 -17.31
CA ILE A 660 -24.94 -13.35 -15.89
C ILE A 660 -25.75 -14.27 -14.94
N PRO A 661 -27.08 -14.47 -15.14
CA PRO A 661 -27.86 -15.36 -14.29
C PRO A 661 -27.45 -16.84 -14.36
N SER A 662 -26.91 -17.33 -15.48
CA SER A 662 -26.50 -18.73 -15.61
C SER A 662 -25.22 -19.07 -14.86
N ILE A 663 -24.38 -18.07 -14.56
CA ILE A 663 -23.09 -18.24 -13.89
C ILE A 663 -23.32 -18.83 -12.48
N PRO A 664 -22.75 -20.01 -12.15
CA PRO A 664 -22.94 -20.63 -10.84
C PRO A 664 -22.06 -19.98 -9.77
N PHE A 665 -22.48 -20.08 -8.50
CA PHE A 665 -21.59 -19.88 -7.34
C PHE A 665 -20.66 -21.08 -7.13
N SER A 666 -19.49 -20.82 -6.56
CA SER A 666 -18.44 -21.83 -6.34
C SER A 666 -18.94 -23.02 -5.51
N TYR A 667 -19.77 -22.77 -4.49
CA TYR A 667 -20.38 -23.81 -3.64
C TYR A 667 -21.46 -24.66 -4.35
N GLU A 668 -21.90 -24.29 -5.56
CA GLU A 668 -22.79 -25.11 -6.39
C GLU A 668 -22.01 -26.14 -7.23
N ILE A 669 -20.68 -25.98 -7.32
CA ILE A 669 -19.82 -26.88 -8.10
C ILE A 669 -19.39 -28.04 -7.21
N GLN A 670 -20.00 -29.20 -7.42
CA GLN A 670 -19.55 -30.43 -6.78
C GLN A 670 -18.20 -30.86 -7.37
N THR A 671 -17.15 -30.85 -6.56
CA THR A 671 -15.88 -31.48 -6.91
C THR A 671 -16.07 -33.00 -6.84
N SER A 672 -16.29 -33.63 -8.00
CA SER A 672 -16.22 -35.09 -8.14
C SER A 672 -14.78 -35.54 -8.30
#